data_AF-A0AA85ESW0-F1
#
_entry.id   AF-A0AA85ESW0-F1
#
_cell.length_a   1.000
_cell.length_b   1.000
_cell.length_c   1.000
_cell.angle_alpha   90.00
_cell.angle_beta   90.00
_cell.angle_gamma   90.00
#
_symmetry.space_group_name_H-M   'P 1'
#
loop_
_entity.id
_entity.type
_entity.pdbx_description
1 polymer ?
#
loop_
_entity_poly.entity_id
_entity_poly.type
_entity_poly.pdbx_seq_one_letter_code
_entity_poly.pdbx_strand_id
1 'polypeptide(L)'
;MTWMFTVLAVRRLFSKNVILRHLSAAKSVSCSSARCISTVESARKRTYEPNLALRFSDKTGLTDIDKFLRKQRIKGALYSCEENEQATKDFWARILKAGDMDFVERYLYMRVKLGLRVDPEKVIKDMNDAGLTPNAWTYASFIHQSCAAGDMNQTNFYLRMLRNAGFKPTRFIFSQILHGYVKAGLPEEVASTQEILSQMGLWPSKFAYEGLLSAYADIGDKDSLLRTLDEAYTVLPSIEHNKTTESRQISPVLLLDLYTRLVCSLGYTNATCSEISTKLLTMKDNFPFEFAVDTVKILLAKGRPAAALEIFKIIDNYPEHHEYLSKLALYAAAGGLEHEALEPFWHVASMDGDELYMLRNKSKLYFRRTGKFSNNLGDRLQACIDENNVQGALDLLKDLNKTNITLAYTLFVPKLMSLGISLQDLLKQTEDNEIIKALLFGYVFRELISIQSTDDLKSRLTNCSELVNEYRAKELLPYNDVVRLNSFILVKLVTNIISVSDIEEIAKLNKSTVMHDVFGIFGRTLSKRALRMFFMQVFEALTLSHLRSFHGIPKNTVIQLVADVCAHQDVTFAYGGWMLLKLRDADVPTHIMAKLSSSRSVALSSFSNINVLLFDDRASNADGRNKDEDPVTNQVKLLPEESVPATAESLVKASKNDPEELDRELKSIEKSWRLQKKFILLNYLVNLGSEDLVERVLRFLPDEHKRQLEPMKSIAHIIKSSLANANCDKPSSESVKQSIENLQNLSSQDLYVTMRGPHLDTLFRCWPTEQIPDLVFITKKLSKLGLNSVSLQLAGVLINRGLSDLVSTLLENNKTVPFTFLVGNPRNSLTKSEFLASVEYLKSVDSQHVPGFVDHCLRNAALSTNDDNFYQLIRTVVSPPFNMDLLQVCIQPTLQVLYHRLEVSKNLPEDILQAAQPVVQKFTALKAKASN
;
A
#
# COMPACT_ATOMS: atom_id res chain seq x y z
N MET A 1 4.76 0.74 -27.42
CA MET A 1 3.77 0.67 -26.31
C MET A 1 3.92 -0.60 -25.46
N THR A 2 4.18 -1.77 -26.04
CA THR A 2 4.61 -2.99 -25.32
C THR A 2 5.77 -2.72 -24.35
N TRP A 3 6.78 -1.96 -24.78
CA TRP A 3 7.97 -1.57 -24.00
C TRP A 3 7.72 -1.01 -22.59
N MET A 4 6.68 -0.19 -22.41
CA MET A 4 6.48 0.56 -21.16
C MET A 4 5.50 -0.13 -20.20
N PHE A 5 4.59 -0.95 -20.76
CA PHE A 5 3.74 -1.86 -19.99
C PHE A 5 4.56 -2.94 -19.31
N THR A 6 5.59 -3.48 -20.00
CA THR A 6 6.54 -4.39 -19.38
C THR A 6 7.27 -3.67 -18.25
N VAL A 7 7.89 -2.51 -18.48
CA VAL A 7 8.68 -1.79 -17.45
C VAL A 7 7.87 -1.37 -16.20
N LEU A 8 6.58 -1.02 -16.34
CA LEU A 8 5.73 -0.60 -15.21
C LEU A 8 5.03 -1.75 -14.47
N ALA A 9 4.60 -2.80 -15.18
CA ALA A 9 4.16 -4.05 -14.54
C ALA A 9 5.33 -4.65 -13.76
N VAL A 10 6.52 -4.61 -14.36
CA VAL A 10 7.79 -5.04 -13.78
C VAL A 10 8.14 -4.15 -12.56
N ARG A 11 7.88 -2.82 -12.57
CA ARG A 11 7.99 -1.89 -11.40
C ARG A 11 7.03 -2.08 -10.23
N ARG A 12 5.78 -2.51 -10.44
CA ARG A 12 4.87 -2.83 -9.32
C ARG A 12 5.06 -4.26 -8.80
N LEU A 13 5.48 -5.19 -9.67
CA LEU A 13 6.02 -6.51 -9.28
C LEU A 13 7.38 -6.38 -8.54
N PHE A 14 8.18 -5.34 -8.84
CA PHE A 14 9.48 -5.00 -8.22
C PHE A 14 9.45 -4.65 -6.72
N SER A 15 8.29 -4.61 -6.07
CA SER A 15 8.23 -4.44 -4.60
C SER A 15 8.44 -5.76 -3.83
N LYS A 16 8.31 -6.93 -4.48
CA LYS A 16 8.56 -8.25 -3.87
C LYS A 16 9.46 -9.11 -4.78
N ASN A 17 10.76 -9.03 -4.51
CA ASN A 17 11.93 -9.48 -5.29
C ASN A 17 12.00 -10.96 -5.75
N VAL A 18 11.03 -11.82 -5.47
CA VAL A 18 11.12 -13.29 -5.71
C VAL A 18 10.39 -13.74 -6.99
N ILE A 19 9.34 -13.04 -7.44
CA ILE A 19 8.45 -13.50 -8.54
C ILE A 19 8.92 -13.11 -9.94
N LEU A 20 9.77 -12.09 -10.03
CA LEU A 20 10.16 -11.46 -11.29
C LEU A 20 10.78 -12.41 -12.32
N ARG A 21 11.26 -13.58 -11.89
CA ARG A 21 12.06 -14.45 -12.75
C ARG A 21 11.33 -15.66 -13.29
N HIS A 22 10.40 -16.28 -12.55
CA HIS A 22 9.55 -17.33 -13.12
C HIS A 22 8.65 -16.81 -14.25
N LEU A 23 8.20 -15.56 -14.17
CA LEU A 23 7.50 -14.88 -15.26
C LEU A 23 8.39 -14.59 -16.48
N SER A 24 9.72 -14.58 -16.32
CA SER A 24 10.68 -14.37 -17.43
C SER A 24 11.32 -15.67 -17.97
N ALA A 25 11.28 -16.77 -17.20
CA ALA A 25 11.83 -18.08 -17.58
C ALA A 25 10.84 -18.91 -18.41
N ALA A 26 9.53 -18.66 -18.28
CA ALA A 26 8.64 -18.90 -19.40
C ALA A 26 9.13 -17.99 -20.53
N LYS A 27 9.63 -18.56 -21.63
CA LYS A 27 10.13 -17.86 -22.84
C LYS A 27 9.10 -16.94 -23.51
N SER A 28 8.02 -16.57 -22.83
CA SER A 28 6.85 -15.82 -23.31
C SER A 28 6.91 -14.32 -23.03
N VAL A 29 8.03 -13.77 -22.55
CA VAL A 29 8.22 -12.30 -22.46
C VAL A 29 9.35 -11.88 -23.40
N SER A 30 9.03 -11.74 -24.69
CA SER A 30 9.92 -11.10 -25.67
C SER A 30 9.87 -9.57 -25.50
N CYS A 31 10.96 -8.97 -25.02
CA CYS A 31 11.12 -7.49 -24.98
C CYS A 31 12.25 -7.10 -25.95
N SER A 32 11.91 -6.57 -27.13
CA SER A 32 12.85 -6.26 -28.22
C SER A 32 13.70 -4.98 -28.02
N SER A 33 13.72 -4.41 -26.81
CA SER A 33 14.40 -3.13 -26.56
C SER A 33 15.56 -3.26 -25.58
N ALA A 34 16.74 -2.80 -26.00
CA ALA A 34 17.98 -2.75 -25.22
C ALA A 34 17.83 -2.08 -23.84
N ARG A 35 16.91 -1.13 -23.68
CA ARG A 35 16.68 -0.39 -22.42
C ARG A 35 15.70 -1.09 -21.47
N CYS A 36 14.82 -1.94 -22.01
CA CYS A 36 13.99 -2.89 -21.24
C CYS A 36 14.88 -4.03 -20.73
N ILE A 37 15.72 -4.57 -21.62
CA ILE A 37 16.76 -5.54 -21.28
C ILE A 37 17.67 -4.96 -20.20
N SER A 38 18.19 -3.73 -20.34
CA SER A 38 19.04 -3.13 -19.32
C SER A 38 18.33 -2.83 -18.00
N THR A 39 17.03 -2.52 -17.99
CA THR A 39 16.25 -2.28 -16.76
C THR A 39 15.89 -3.59 -16.07
N VAL A 40 15.54 -4.64 -16.83
CA VAL A 40 15.33 -6.00 -16.34
C VAL A 40 16.66 -6.58 -15.85
N GLU A 41 17.78 -6.33 -16.52
CA GLU A 41 19.14 -6.69 -16.11
C GLU A 41 19.60 -5.90 -14.88
N SER A 42 19.30 -4.59 -14.80
CA SER A 42 19.62 -3.74 -13.65
C SER A 42 18.81 -4.14 -12.42
N ALA A 43 17.55 -4.49 -12.60
CA ALA A 43 16.72 -4.99 -11.53
C ALA A 43 17.07 -6.45 -11.19
N ARG A 44 17.45 -7.28 -12.19
CA ARG A 44 18.08 -8.58 -11.98
C ARG A 44 19.33 -8.40 -11.11
N LYS A 45 20.23 -7.47 -11.42
CA LYS A 45 21.42 -7.14 -10.59
C LYS A 45 21.03 -6.75 -9.17
N ARG A 46 20.05 -5.85 -8.99
CA ARG A 46 19.55 -5.44 -7.65
C ARG A 46 18.84 -6.54 -6.86
N THR A 47 18.24 -7.54 -7.51
CA THR A 47 17.65 -8.71 -6.85
C THR A 47 18.62 -9.88 -6.69
N TYR A 48 19.67 -9.96 -7.52
CA TYR A 48 20.78 -10.95 -7.41
C TYR A 48 21.79 -10.53 -6.34
N GLU A 49 21.95 -9.25 -6.04
CA GLU A 49 22.78 -8.80 -4.92
C GLU A 49 22.00 -8.98 -3.61
N PRO A 50 22.29 -10.03 -2.81
CA PRO A 50 21.91 -9.96 -1.41
C PRO A 50 22.50 -8.67 -0.84
N ASN A 51 21.68 -7.89 -0.14
CA ASN A 51 22.11 -6.68 0.55
C ASN A 51 22.97 -7.08 1.77
N LEU A 52 24.15 -7.63 1.50
CA LEU A 52 25.21 -8.00 2.44
C LEU A 52 26.20 -6.84 2.51
N ALA A 53 25.69 -5.64 2.75
CA ALA A 53 26.48 -4.43 2.96
C ALA A 53 27.16 -4.41 4.35
N LEU A 54 27.26 -5.55 5.04
CA LEU A 54 27.81 -5.66 6.39
C LEU A 54 29.14 -6.40 6.39
N ARG A 55 30.06 -5.86 7.19
CA ARG A 55 31.48 -6.25 7.30
C ARG A 55 31.59 -7.71 7.75
N PHE A 56 32.32 -8.55 7.00
CA PHE A 56 32.61 -9.96 7.29
C PHE A 56 33.60 -10.16 8.46
N SER A 57 33.64 -9.25 9.46
CA SER A 57 34.62 -9.28 10.55
C SER A 57 34.13 -9.92 11.85
N ASP A 58 32.82 -10.21 12.00
CA ASP A 58 32.22 -10.59 13.27
C ASP A 58 31.50 -11.96 13.15
N LYS A 59 31.35 -12.70 14.27
CA LYS A 59 30.63 -14.00 14.39
C LYS A 59 29.22 -14.00 13.77
N THR A 60 28.65 -12.82 13.53
CA THR A 60 27.38 -12.59 12.83
C THR A 60 27.41 -13.03 11.36
N GLY A 61 28.57 -13.00 10.69
CA GLY A 61 28.70 -13.36 9.27
C GLY A 61 28.29 -14.81 8.95
N LEU A 62 28.63 -15.76 9.83
CA LEU A 62 28.23 -17.17 9.72
C LEU A 62 26.71 -17.33 9.87
N THR A 63 26.11 -16.65 10.85
CA THR A 63 24.64 -16.67 11.02
C THR A 63 23.91 -16.04 9.83
N ASP A 64 24.54 -15.09 9.14
CA ASP A 64 23.95 -14.46 7.96
C ASP A 64 24.12 -15.31 6.70
N ILE A 65 25.19 -16.10 6.58
CA ILE A 65 25.30 -17.17 5.57
C ILE A 65 24.22 -18.23 5.80
N ASP A 66 23.94 -18.60 7.06
CA ASP A 66 22.88 -19.55 7.39
C ASP A 66 21.48 -19.00 7.13
N LYS A 67 21.23 -17.73 7.46
CA LYS A 67 20.00 -17.03 7.06
C LYS A 67 19.90 -16.90 5.54
N PHE A 68 21.01 -16.66 4.86
CA PHE A 68 21.06 -16.63 3.41
C PHE A 68 20.72 -18.01 2.84
N LEU A 69 21.33 -19.08 3.32
CA LEU A 69 21.03 -20.47 2.97
C LEU A 69 19.56 -20.84 3.20
N ARG A 70 18.98 -20.45 4.35
CA ARG A 70 17.53 -20.62 4.60
C ARG A 70 16.69 -19.83 3.60
N LYS A 71 17.03 -18.57 3.32
CA LYS A 71 16.38 -17.78 2.25
C LYS A 71 16.57 -18.40 0.86
N GLN A 72 17.73 -19.02 0.61
CA GLN A 72 18.06 -19.74 -0.63
C GLN A 72 17.43 -21.14 -0.69
N ARG A 73 16.85 -21.69 0.38
CA ARG A 73 16.02 -22.91 0.30
C ARG A 73 14.73 -22.61 -0.47
N ILE A 74 14.03 -21.53 -0.10
CA ILE A 74 12.83 -21.06 -0.81
C ILE A 74 13.20 -20.55 -2.20
N LYS A 75 14.24 -19.70 -2.28
CA LYS A 75 14.66 -19.09 -3.54
C LYS A 75 15.35 -20.07 -4.49
N GLY A 76 16.15 -21.00 -4.02
CA GLY A 76 16.81 -22.05 -4.80
C GLY A 76 15.85 -23.12 -5.33
N ALA A 77 14.72 -23.34 -4.67
CA ALA A 77 13.61 -24.10 -5.26
C ALA A 77 12.89 -23.32 -6.39
N LEU A 78 12.99 -22.00 -6.40
CA LEU A 78 12.40 -21.07 -7.37
C LEU A 78 13.41 -20.56 -8.44
N TYR A 79 14.72 -20.77 -8.23
CA TYR A 79 15.81 -20.26 -9.05
C TYR A 79 16.44 -21.41 -9.84
N SER A 80 16.88 -21.12 -11.07
CA SER A 80 17.72 -22.04 -11.84
C SER A 80 19.16 -22.06 -11.30
N CYS A 81 19.94 -23.07 -11.68
CA CYS A 81 21.36 -23.17 -11.28
C CYS A 81 22.15 -21.91 -11.65
N GLU A 82 21.93 -21.34 -12.83
CA GLU A 82 22.58 -20.09 -13.29
C GLU A 82 22.29 -18.90 -12.36
N GLU A 83 21.13 -18.89 -11.72
CA GLU A 83 20.67 -17.80 -10.88
C GLU A 83 21.25 -17.89 -9.46
N ASN A 84 21.38 -19.11 -8.95
CA ASN A 84 22.12 -19.40 -7.72
C ASN A 84 23.62 -19.08 -7.91
N GLU A 85 24.18 -19.36 -9.10
CA GLU A 85 25.55 -19.00 -9.46
C GLU A 85 25.75 -17.48 -9.44
N GLN A 86 24.85 -16.72 -10.07
CA GLN A 86 24.94 -15.27 -10.11
C GLN A 86 24.76 -14.61 -8.73
N ALA A 87 23.90 -15.17 -7.86
CA ALA A 87 23.68 -14.65 -6.50
C ALA A 87 24.88 -14.88 -5.57
N THR A 88 25.74 -15.84 -5.89
CA THR A 88 26.91 -16.24 -5.09
C THR A 88 28.24 -15.82 -5.72
N LYS A 89 28.21 -15.16 -6.88
CA LYS A 89 29.38 -14.79 -7.69
C LYS A 89 30.43 -13.98 -6.93
N ASP A 90 30.02 -13.02 -6.12
CA ASP A 90 30.93 -12.12 -5.40
C ASP A 90 31.35 -12.66 -4.03
N PHE A 91 30.76 -13.76 -3.58
CA PHE A 91 31.01 -14.29 -2.23
C PHE A 91 32.42 -14.84 -2.13
N TRP A 92 32.86 -15.58 -3.14
CA TRP A 92 34.17 -16.23 -3.13
C TRP A 92 35.31 -15.22 -2.95
N ALA A 93 35.33 -14.15 -3.74
CA ALA A 93 36.33 -13.10 -3.63
C ALA A 93 36.31 -12.40 -2.25
N ARG A 94 35.13 -12.21 -1.65
CA ARG A 94 35.00 -11.60 -0.31
C ARG A 94 35.47 -12.54 0.80
N ILE A 95 35.19 -13.84 0.68
CA ILE A 95 35.60 -14.87 1.63
C ILE A 95 37.11 -15.03 1.63
N LEU A 96 37.72 -15.11 0.44
CA LEU A 96 39.18 -15.15 0.31
C LEU A 96 39.84 -13.90 0.91
N LYS A 97 39.25 -12.71 0.71
CA LYS A 97 39.73 -11.47 1.32
C LYS A 97 39.60 -11.46 2.85
N ALA A 98 38.61 -12.15 3.41
CA ALA A 98 38.45 -12.28 4.86
C ALA A 98 39.48 -13.24 5.47
N GLY A 99 39.98 -14.20 4.71
CA GLY A 99 41.08 -15.09 5.13
C GLY A 99 40.70 -16.11 6.20
N ASP A 100 39.42 -16.44 6.34
CA ASP A 100 38.92 -17.39 7.36
C ASP A 100 38.42 -18.69 6.70
N MET A 101 38.96 -19.81 7.17
CA MET A 101 38.68 -21.15 6.66
C MET A 101 37.24 -21.62 6.95
N ASP A 102 36.60 -21.12 8.01
CA ASP A 102 35.21 -21.48 8.34
C ASP A 102 34.25 -20.92 7.28
N PHE A 103 34.55 -19.73 6.74
CA PHE A 103 33.77 -19.17 5.62
C PHE A 103 33.99 -19.93 4.32
N VAL A 104 35.22 -20.37 4.05
CA VAL A 104 35.53 -21.21 2.88
C VAL A 104 34.74 -22.51 2.94
N GLU A 105 34.79 -23.22 4.07
CA GLU A 105 34.05 -24.46 4.28
C GLU A 105 32.55 -24.26 4.07
N ARG A 106 31.95 -23.26 4.74
CA ARG A 106 30.51 -23.02 4.66
C ARG A 106 30.06 -22.66 3.25
N TYR A 107 30.89 -21.92 2.50
CA TYR A 107 30.62 -21.56 1.11
C TYR A 107 30.67 -22.76 0.17
N LEU A 108 31.70 -23.60 0.27
CA LEU A 108 31.83 -24.80 -0.56
C LEU A 108 30.68 -25.76 -0.28
N TYR A 109 30.36 -26.01 0.99
CA TYR A 109 29.22 -26.84 1.37
C TYR A 109 27.89 -26.28 0.84
N MET A 110 27.69 -24.96 0.92
CA MET A 110 26.52 -24.28 0.36
C MET A 110 26.40 -24.49 -1.15
N ARG A 111 27.48 -24.31 -1.90
CA ARG A 111 27.47 -24.46 -3.36
C ARG A 111 27.04 -25.85 -3.76
N VAL A 112 27.62 -26.88 -3.15
CA VAL A 112 27.27 -28.27 -3.42
C VAL A 112 25.79 -28.54 -3.09
N LYS A 113 25.29 -28.05 -1.95
CA LYS A 113 23.87 -28.20 -1.57
C LYS A 113 22.89 -27.50 -2.51
N LEU A 114 23.31 -26.40 -3.15
CA LEU A 114 22.52 -25.71 -4.18
C LEU A 114 22.65 -26.33 -5.58
N GLY A 115 23.40 -27.42 -5.73
CA GLY A 115 23.69 -28.06 -7.02
C GLY A 115 24.65 -27.25 -7.90
N LEU A 116 25.37 -26.28 -7.33
CA LEU A 116 26.35 -25.48 -8.05
C LEU A 116 27.68 -26.21 -8.14
N ARG A 117 28.22 -26.34 -9.35
CA ARG A 117 29.54 -26.95 -9.57
C ARG A 117 30.63 -26.05 -9.00
N VAL A 118 31.50 -26.63 -8.21
CA VAL A 118 32.78 -26.09 -7.77
C VAL A 118 33.86 -26.71 -8.66
N ASP A 119 34.80 -25.88 -9.13
CA ASP A 119 36.02 -26.33 -9.79
C ASP A 119 37.12 -26.48 -8.74
N PRO A 120 37.50 -27.72 -8.36
CA PRO A 120 38.42 -27.96 -7.26
C PRO A 120 39.83 -27.42 -7.51
N GLU A 121 40.32 -27.45 -8.76
CA GLU A 121 41.64 -26.93 -9.11
C GLU A 121 41.69 -25.41 -8.94
N LYS A 122 40.65 -24.73 -9.43
CA LYS A 122 40.51 -23.29 -9.26
C LYS A 122 40.38 -22.92 -7.79
N VAL A 123 39.58 -23.64 -7.00
CA VAL A 123 39.41 -23.36 -5.56
C VAL A 123 40.74 -23.50 -4.82
N ILE A 124 41.49 -24.58 -5.07
CA ILE A 124 42.80 -24.78 -4.44
C ILE A 124 43.76 -23.64 -4.82
N LYS A 125 43.79 -23.27 -6.10
CA LYS A 125 44.63 -22.16 -6.57
C LYS A 125 44.26 -20.84 -5.91
N ASP A 126 42.98 -20.45 -5.96
CA ASP A 126 42.49 -19.20 -5.40
C ASP A 126 42.73 -19.11 -3.88
N MET A 127 42.62 -20.24 -3.16
CA MET A 127 42.95 -20.32 -1.73
C MET A 127 44.44 -20.11 -1.49
N ASN A 128 45.31 -20.81 -2.23
CA ASN A 128 46.76 -20.66 -2.10
C ASN A 128 47.22 -19.23 -2.43
N ASP A 129 46.67 -18.62 -3.48
CA ASP A 129 46.94 -17.24 -3.89
C ASP A 129 46.52 -16.23 -2.79
N ALA A 130 45.51 -16.58 -1.98
CA ALA A 130 45.06 -15.80 -0.83
C ALA A 130 45.81 -16.15 0.48
N GLY A 131 46.80 -17.06 0.45
CA GLY A 131 47.54 -17.50 1.63
C GLY A 131 46.81 -18.50 2.53
N LEU A 132 45.74 -19.14 2.02
CA LEU A 132 44.96 -20.16 2.71
C LEU A 132 45.33 -21.56 2.23
N THR A 133 45.41 -22.52 3.14
CA THR A 133 45.74 -23.91 2.82
C THR A 133 44.50 -24.81 2.85
N PRO A 134 44.20 -25.58 1.77
CA PRO A 134 43.13 -26.58 1.76
C PRO A 134 43.24 -27.57 2.92
N ASN A 135 42.13 -27.84 3.59
CA ASN A 135 42.05 -28.76 4.73
C ASN A 135 41.16 -29.98 4.41
N ALA A 136 40.99 -30.87 5.40
CA ALA A 136 40.13 -32.06 5.26
C ALA A 136 38.70 -31.73 4.79
N TRP A 137 38.13 -30.60 5.22
CA TRP A 137 36.78 -30.16 4.82
C TRP A 137 36.71 -29.63 3.40
N THR A 138 37.77 -28.99 2.91
CA THR A 138 37.89 -28.58 1.49
C THR A 138 37.78 -29.81 0.58
N TYR A 139 38.58 -30.84 0.85
CA TYR A 139 38.51 -32.11 0.11
C TYR A 139 37.17 -32.84 0.31
N ALA A 140 36.62 -32.82 1.52
CA ALA A 140 35.29 -33.39 1.80
C ALA A 140 34.19 -32.74 0.94
N SER A 141 34.30 -31.45 0.64
CA SER A 141 33.35 -30.75 -0.24
C SER A 141 33.46 -31.19 -1.69
N PHE A 142 34.67 -31.43 -2.20
CA PHE A 142 34.88 -31.98 -3.55
C PHE A 142 34.37 -33.41 -3.69
N ILE A 143 34.59 -34.22 -2.64
CA ILE A 143 34.03 -35.57 -2.53
C ILE A 143 32.51 -35.51 -2.50
N HIS A 144 31.92 -34.66 -1.66
CA HIS A 144 30.47 -34.47 -1.59
C HIS A 144 29.88 -34.12 -2.96
N GLN A 145 30.50 -33.19 -3.70
CA GLN A 145 30.05 -32.83 -5.04
C GLN A 145 30.07 -34.03 -6.01
N SER A 146 31.15 -34.80 -6.00
CA SER A 146 31.34 -35.95 -6.90
C SER A 146 30.33 -37.05 -6.57
N CYS A 147 30.13 -37.34 -5.28
CA CYS A 147 29.11 -38.27 -4.79
C CYS A 147 27.69 -37.81 -5.14
N ALA A 148 27.34 -36.54 -4.95
CA ALA A 148 26.02 -36.02 -5.29
C ALA A 148 25.71 -36.14 -6.79
N ALA A 149 26.74 -36.15 -7.64
CA ALA A 149 26.64 -36.41 -9.07
C ALA A 149 26.64 -37.91 -9.44
N GLY A 150 26.92 -38.82 -8.50
CA GLY A 150 27.12 -40.24 -8.76
C GLY A 150 28.47 -40.58 -9.44
N ASP A 151 29.40 -39.63 -9.55
CA ASP A 151 30.71 -39.84 -10.17
C ASP A 151 31.72 -40.42 -9.17
N MET A 152 31.68 -41.75 -9.02
CA MET A 152 32.54 -42.45 -8.07
C MET A 152 34.01 -42.50 -8.50
N ASN A 153 34.32 -42.28 -9.77
CA ASN A 153 35.71 -42.18 -10.24
C ASN A 153 36.35 -40.88 -9.72
N GLN A 154 35.63 -39.76 -9.86
CA GLN A 154 36.07 -38.48 -9.35
C GLN A 154 36.10 -38.46 -7.81
N THR A 155 35.14 -39.11 -7.15
CA THR A 155 35.16 -39.34 -5.69
C THR A 155 36.44 -40.05 -5.25
N ASN A 156 36.81 -41.14 -5.93
CA ASN A 156 38.03 -41.90 -5.62
C ASN A 156 39.30 -41.08 -5.84
N PHE A 157 39.34 -40.22 -6.85
CA PHE A 157 40.44 -39.30 -7.08
C PHE A 157 40.62 -38.34 -5.90
N TYR A 158 39.54 -37.66 -5.46
CA TYR A 158 39.63 -36.72 -4.33
C TYR A 158 39.88 -37.41 -2.99
N LEU A 159 39.43 -38.67 -2.81
CA LEU A 159 39.80 -39.48 -1.65
C LEU A 159 41.31 -39.78 -1.60
N ARG A 160 41.94 -40.07 -2.74
CA ARG A 160 43.40 -40.23 -2.82
C ARG A 160 44.12 -38.93 -2.52
N MET A 161 43.64 -37.81 -3.07
CA MET A 161 44.21 -36.49 -2.80
C MET A 161 44.12 -36.12 -1.31
N LEU A 162 42.99 -36.39 -0.67
CA LEU A 162 42.80 -36.19 0.77
C LEU A 162 43.83 -36.99 1.59
N ARG A 163 44.08 -38.26 1.22
CA ARG A 163 45.07 -39.11 1.90
C ARG A 163 46.50 -38.65 1.64
N ASN A 164 46.82 -38.25 0.41
CA ASN A 164 48.13 -37.73 0.03
C ASN A 164 48.45 -36.41 0.75
N ALA A 165 47.43 -35.61 1.05
CA ALA A 165 47.53 -34.41 1.89
C ALA A 165 47.64 -34.73 3.40
N GLY A 166 47.71 -36.01 3.79
CA GLY A 166 47.88 -36.44 5.18
C GLY A 166 46.60 -36.51 6.00
N PHE A 167 45.43 -36.30 5.40
CA PHE A 167 44.15 -36.36 6.10
C PHE A 167 43.54 -37.76 6.06
N LYS A 168 42.65 -38.05 7.04
CA LYS A 168 41.89 -39.30 7.09
C LYS A 168 40.42 -39.05 6.73
N PRO A 169 39.74 -39.95 6.01
CA PRO A 169 38.31 -39.84 5.76
C PRO A 169 37.51 -39.73 7.06
N THR A 170 36.63 -38.75 7.14
CA THR A 170 35.76 -38.50 8.30
C THR A 170 34.43 -39.25 8.17
N ARG A 171 33.65 -39.34 9.26
CA ARG A 171 32.28 -39.90 9.24
C ARG A 171 31.39 -39.23 8.18
N PHE A 172 31.56 -37.93 7.98
CA PHE A 172 30.87 -37.17 6.93
C PHE A 172 31.22 -37.68 5.53
N ILE A 173 32.51 -37.91 5.24
CA ILE A 173 32.96 -38.41 3.92
C ILE A 173 32.38 -39.79 3.63
N PHE A 174 32.38 -40.70 4.60
CA PHE A 174 31.77 -42.02 4.42
C PHE A 174 30.26 -41.96 4.16
N SER A 175 29.55 -41.05 4.83
CA SER A 175 28.14 -40.77 4.53
C SER A 175 27.94 -40.29 3.08
N GLN A 176 28.83 -39.43 2.57
CA GLN A 176 28.78 -39.02 1.17
C GLN A 176 29.12 -40.16 0.19
N ILE A 177 30.04 -41.06 0.53
CA ILE A 177 30.35 -42.23 -0.30
C ILE A 177 29.12 -43.14 -0.43
N LEU A 178 28.44 -43.44 0.69
CA LEU A 178 27.18 -44.18 0.67
C LEU A 178 26.14 -43.49 -0.21
N HIS A 179 26.00 -42.16 -0.08
CA HIS A 179 25.14 -41.37 -0.95
C HIS A 179 25.52 -41.53 -2.43
N GLY A 180 26.81 -41.41 -2.76
CA GLY A 180 27.32 -41.53 -4.12
C GLY A 180 27.05 -42.88 -4.76
N TYR A 181 27.22 -43.99 -4.04
CA TYR A 181 26.91 -45.32 -4.56
C TYR A 181 25.42 -45.53 -4.83
N VAL A 182 24.54 -44.98 -3.99
CA VAL A 182 23.10 -44.97 -4.27
C VAL A 182 22.79 -44.16 -5.53
N LYS A 183 23.40 -42.96 -5.71
CA LYS A 183 23.23 -42.14 -6.92
C LYS A 183 23.78 -42.82 -8.19
N ALA A 184 24.82 -43.62 -8.05
CA ALA A 184 25.41 -44.41 -9.13
C ALA A 184 24.64 -45.71 -9.45
N GLY A 185 23.64 -46.08 -8.63
CA GLY A 185 22.89 -47.32 -8.81
C GLY A 185 23.70 -48.57 -8.47
N LEU A 186 24.62 -48.50 -7.50
CA LEU A 186 25.54 -49.57 -7.10
C LEU A 186 25.20 -50.10 -5.69
N PRO A 187 24.13 -50.88 -5.50
CA PRO A 187 23.68 -51.34 -4.18
C PRO A 187 24.65 -52.31 -3.50
N GLU A 188 25.42 -53.10 -4.27
CA GLU A 188 26.44 -54.00 -3.73
C GLU A 188 27.55 -53.22 -3.02
N GLU A 189 28.00 -52.12 -3.62
CA GLU A 189 28.99 -51.22 -3.03
C GLU A 189 28.47 -50.49 -1.77
N VAL A 190 27.16 -50.22 -1.71
CA VAL A 190 26.50 -49.72 -0.49
C VAL A 190 26.63 -50.74 0.64
N ALA A 191 26.29 -52.01 0.38
CA ALA A 191 26.38 -53.09 1.37
C ALA A 191 27.83 -53.34 1.82
N SER A 192 28.78 -53.41 0.89
CA SER A 192 30.21 -53.55 1.21
C SER A 192 30.74 -52.36 2.02
N THR A 193 30.30 -51.14 1.70
CA THR A 193 30.67 -49.95 2.49
C THR A 193 30.09 -50.00 3.90
N GLN A 194 28.84 -50.46 4.07
CA GLN A 194 28.25 -50.66 5.40
C GLN A 194 29.01 -51.71 6.23
N GLU A 195 29.46 -52.79 5.60
CA GLU A 195 30.29 -53.81 6.26
C GLU A 195 31.64 -53.25 6.71
N ILE A 196 32.33 -52.49 5.85
CA ILE A 196 33.59 -51.81 6.20
C ILE A 196 33.37 -50.85 7.38
N LEU A 197 32.29 -50.05 7.34
CA LEU A 197 31.96 -49.16 8.45
C LEU A 197 31.64 -49.93 9.73
N SER A 198 31.02 -51.10 9.64
CA SER A 198 30.74 -51.97 10.78
C SER A 198 32.04 -52.49 11.40
N GLN A 199 32.98 -52.95 10.57
CA GLN A 199 34.31 -53.39 11.01
C GLN A 199 35.10 -52.25 11.68
N MET A 200 34.88 -51.01 11.25
CA MET A 200 35.49 -49.81 11.85
C MET A 200 34.74 -49.30 13.10
N GLY A 201 33.62 -49.92 13.50
CA GLY A 201 32.77 -49.44 14.60
C GLY A 201 32.06 -48.11 14.31
N LEU A 202 31.85 -47.80 13.03
CA LEU A 202 31.22 -46.57 12.53
C LEU A 202 29.82 -46.80 11.94
N TRP A 203 29.35 -48.05 11.91
CA TRP A 203 27.99 -48.45 11.56
C TRP A 203 27.40 -49.34 12.66
N PRO A 204 26.12 -49.16 13.04
CA PRO A 204 25.18 -48.15 12.55
C PRO A 204 25.53 -46.74 13.05
N SER A 205 25.28 -45.70 12.24
CA SER A 205 25.43 -44.31 12.68
C SER A 205 24.37 -43.40 12.06
N LYS A 206 23.94 -42.39 12.83
CA LYS A 206 22.99 -41.39 12.38
C LYS A 206 23.43 -40.72 11.08
N PHE A 207 24.67 -40.23 11.02
CA PHE A 207 25.22 -39.59 9.83
C PHE A 207 25.19 -40.49 8.58
N ALA A 208 25.42 -41.79 8.72
CA ALA A 208 25.38 -42.73 7.61
C ALA A 208 23.94 -43.00 7.13
N TYR A 209 22.99 -43.17 8.05
CA TYR A 209 21.57 -43.27 7.71
C TYR A 209 21.04 -41.99 7.03
N GLU A 210 21.41 -40.81 7.53
CA GLU A 210 21.01 -39.53 6.91
C GLU A 210 21.55 -39.39 5.48
N GLY A 211 22.75 -39.91 5.20
CA GLY A 211 23.33 -39.96 3.86
C GLY A 211 22.54 -40.87 2.91
N LEU A 212 22.20 -42.09 3.34
CA LEU A 212 21.38 -43.03 2.56
C LEU A 212 19.99 -42.47 2.28
N LEU A 213 19.32 -41.94 3.31
CA LEU A 213 17.99 -41.34 3.18
C LEU A 213 17.99 -40.16 2.21
N SER A 214 19.00 -39.29 2.32
CA SER A 214 19.19 -38.17 1.40
C SER A 214 19.34 -38.65 -0.05
N ALA A 215 20.10 -39.71 -0.28
CA ALA A 215 20.33 -40.28 -1.59
C ALA A 215 19.07 -40.86 -2.22
N TYR A 216 18.31 -41.65 -1.45
CA TYR A 216 17.03 -42.20 -1.91
C TYR A 216 16.01 -41.11 -2.23
N ALA A 217 15.98 -40.02 -1.45
CA ALA A 217 15.15 -38.86 -1.75
C ALA A 217 15.57 -38.16 -3.07
N ASP A 218 16.88 -38.07 -3.34
CA ASP A 218 17.41 -37.41 -4.54
C ASP A 218 17.19 -38.21 -5.83
N ILE A 219 17.04 -39.54 -5.75
CA ILE A 219 16.66 -40.39 -6.90
C ILE A 219 15.15 -40.66 -6.96
N GLY A 220 14.39 -40.26 -5.95
CA GLY A 220 12.95 -40.46 -5.87
C GLY A 220 12.50 -41.88 -5.51
N ASP A 221 13.40 -42.71 -4.94
CA ASP A 221 13.07 -44.06 -4.47
C ASP A 221 12.36 -43.99 -3.11
N LYS A 222 11.03 -43.92 -3.17
CA LYS A 222 10.16 -43.88 -1.98
C LYS A 222 10.32 -45.13 -1.11
N ASP A 223 10.37 -46.30 -1.72
CA ASP A 223 10.28 -47.58 -0.99
C ASP A 223 11.55 -47.85 -0.19
N SER A 224 12.72 -47.63 -0.80
CA SER A 224 13.99 -47.78 -0.11
C SER A 224 14.18 -46.70 0.96
N LEU A 225 13.75 -45.46 0.69
CA LEU A 225 13.76 -44.40 1.69
C LEU A 225 12.95 -44.79 2.94
N LEU A 226 11.71 -45.23 2.76
CA LEU A 226 10.83 -45.58 3.89
C LEU A 226 11.37 -46.77 4.68
N ARG A 227 11.87 -47.80 4.00
CA ARG A 227 12.48 -48.98 4.63
C ARG A 227 13.70 -48.60 5.48
N THR A 228 14.62 -47.83 4.91
CA THR A 228 15.81 -47.33 5.61
C THR A 228 15.43 -46.38 6.75
N LEU A 229 14.36 -45.61 6.59
CA LEU A 229 13.87 -44.71 7.63
C LEU A 229 13.35 -45.52 8.83
N ASP A 230 12.54 -46.54 8.59
CA ASP A 230 12.03 -47.43 9.63
C ASP A 230 13.16 -48.18 10.35
N GLU A 231 14.14 -48.69 9.61
CA GLU A 231 15.35 -49.29 10.18
C GLU A 231 16.13 -48.30 11.06
N ALA A 232 16.31 -47.05 10.62
CA ALA A 232 17.00 -46.03 11.40
C ALA A 232 16.27 -45.74 12.74
N TYR A 233 14.93 -45.71 12.74
CA TYR A 233 14.15 -45.51 13.97
C TYR A 233 14.20 -46.70 14.93
N THR A 234 14.41 -47.92 14.45
CA THR A 234 14.55 -49.11 15.31
C THR A 234 15.98 -49.24 15.86
N VAL A 235 16.98 -48.96 15.02
CA VAL A 235 18.39 -49.22 15.34
C VAL A 235 19.03 -48.08 16.13
N LEU A 236 18.85 -46.81 15.74
CA LEU A 236 19.54 -45.67 16.37
C LEU A 236 19.30 -45.52 17.88
N PRO A 237 18.10 -45.74 18.44
CA PRO A 237 17.88 -45.66 19.88
C PRO A 237 18.67 -46.68 20.71
N SER A 238 19.13 -47.79 20.10
CA SER A 238 19.80 -48.89 20.79
C SER A 238 21.33 -48.73 20.92
N ILE A 239 21.93 -47.78 20.22
CA ILE A 239 23.40 -47.65 20.10
C ILE A 239 24.02 -46.74 21.18
N GLU A 240 23.30 -45.71 21.64
CA GLU A 240 23.90 -44.59 22.39
C GLU A 240 23.58 -44.65 23.89
N HIS A 241 24.27 -45.54 24.63
CA HIS A 241 24.20 -45.62 26.10
C HIS A 241 25.12 -44.64 26.84
N ASN A 242 25.97 -43.86 26.17
CA ASN A 242 26.93 -42.97 26.87
C ASN A 242 27.25 -41.65 26.15
N LYS A 243 26.83 -40.56 26.82
CA LYS A 243 27.31 -39.16 26.79
C LYS A 243 27.00 -38.27 25.57
N THR A 244 26.39 -37.14 25.94
CA THR A 244 26.08 -35.89 25.21
C THR A 244 24.79 -35.85 24.39
N THR A 245 24.05 -34.78 24.67
CA THR A 245 22.65 -34.52 24.39
C THR A 245 22.41 -34.11 22.93
N GLU A 246 22.86 -34.90 21.95
CA GLU A 246 22.45 -34.75 20.55
C GLU A 246 21.35 -35.77 20.24
N SER A 247 20.30 -35.34 19.54
CA SER A 247 18.96 -35.97 19.58
C SER A 247 18.94 -37.44 19.10
N ARG A 248 18.34 -38.30 19.95
CA ARG A 248 18.08 -39.76 19.81
C ARG A 248 17.31 -40.21 18.53
N GLN A 249 17.00 -39.30 17.62
CA GLN A 249 16.13 -39.50 16.46
C GLN A 249 16.58 -38.63 15.28
N ILE A 250 16.20 -39.05 14.07
CA ILE A 250 16.32 -38.25 12.84
C ILE A 250 15.58 -36.92 13.04
N SER A 251 16.26 -35.82 12.71
CA SER A 251 15.73 -34.47 12.95
C SER A 251 14.46 -34.20 12.12
N PRO A 252 13.44 -33.53 12.70
CA PRO A 252 12.26 -33.08 11.94
C PRO A 252 12.62 -32.19 10.74
N VAL A 253 13.72 -31.43 10.84
CA VAL A 253 14.24 -30.60 9.75
C VAL A 253 14.69 -31.46 8.56
N LEU A 254 15.35 -32.59 8.84
CA LEU A 254 15.75 -33.52 7.79
C LEU A 254 14.54 -34.23 7.20
N LEU A 255 13.57 -34.67 8.01
CA LEU A 255 12.34 -35.28 7.50
C LEU A 255 11.57 -34.36 6.54
N LEU A 256 11.41 -33.08 6.88
CA LEU A 256 10.79 -32.09 6.00
C LEU A 256 11.58 -31.87 4.70
N ASP A 257 12.91 -31.92 4.78
CA ASP A 257 13.80 -31.84 3.61
C ASP A 257 13.68 -33.07 2.70
N LEU A 258 13.71 -34.28 3.27
CA LEU A 258 13.51 -35.55 2.56
C LEU A 258 12.13 -35.60 1.90
N TYR A 259 11.08 -35.21 2.64
CA TYR A 259 9.71 -35.11 2.10
C TYR A 259 9.66 -34.19 0.89
N THR A 260 10.27 -33.00 1.00
CA THR A 260 10.29 -32.03 -0.11
C THR A 260 10.97 -32.61 -1.34
N ARG A 261 12.17 -33.20 -1.18
CA ARG A 261 12.96 -33.73 -2.29
C ARG A 261 12.28 -34.91 -2.97
N LEU A 262 11.80 -35.87 -2.17
CA LEU A 262 11.06 -37.04 -2.64
C LEU A 262 9.78 -36.63 -3.40
N VAL A 263 8.94 -35.75 -2.84
CA VAL A 263 7.70 -35.32 -3.51
C VAL A 263 8.00 -34.54 -4.79
N CYS A 264 9.08 -33.75 -4.82
CA CYS A 264 9.47 -33.00 -6.00
C CYS A 264 10.09 -33.88 -7.11
N SER A 265 10.73 -35.01 -6.76
CA SER A 265 11.24 -35.98 -7.75
C SER A 265 10.15 -36.83 -8.37
N LEU A 266 9.00 -36.99 -7.70
CA LEU A 266 7.85 -37.71 -8.26
C LEU A 266 7.24 -36.91 -9.44
N GLY A 267 7.09 -37.55 -10.59
CA GLY A 267 6.65 -36.90 -11.84
C GLY A 267 5.22 -36.36 -11.86
N TYR A 268 4.39 -36.68 -10.86
CA TYR A 268 2.97 -36.31 -10.80
C TYR A 268 2.71 -35.09 -9.90
N THR A 269 1.77 -34.23 -10.29
CA THR A 269 1.43 -32.97 -9.58
C THR A 269 0.77 -33.17 -8.20
N ASN A 270 0.15 -34.32 -7.95
CA ASN A 270 -0.60 -34.58 -6.72
C ASN A 270 0.02 -35.67 -5.81
N ALA A 271 1.26 -36.07 -6.06
CA ALA A 271 1.93 -37.07 -5.23
C ALA A 271 2.17 -36.56 -3.80
N THR A 272 1.98 -37.43 -2.80
CA THR A 272 2.26 -37.16 -1.38
C THR A 272 2.99 -38.34 -0.73
N CYS A 273 3.54 -38.13 0.48
CA CYS A 273 4.20 -39.19 1.26
C CYS A 273 3.69 -39.14 2.72
N SER A 274 2.46 -39.61 2.91
CA SER A 274 1.76 -39.56 4.20
C SER A 274 2.54 -40.26 5.32
N GLU A 275 3.38 -41.26 5.01
CA GLU A 275 4.20 -42.00 5.96
C GLU A 275 5.26 -41.13 6.66
N ILE A 276 5.84 -40.14 5.95
CA ILE A 276 6.76 -39.18 6.57
C ILE A 276 5.95 -38.12 7.33
N SER A 277 4.82 -37.68 6.79
CA SER A 277 3.92 -36.72 7.44
C SER A 277 3.38 -37.25 8.79
N THR A 278 3.06 -38.54 8.89
CA THR A 278 2.62 -39.18 10.15
C THR A 278 3.74 -39.26 11.18
N LYS A 279 4.97 -39.55 10.75
CA LYS A 279 6.15 -39.50 11.63
C LYS A 279 6.45 -38.08 12.13
N LEU A 280 6.20 -37.05 11.31
CA LEU A 280 6.33 -35.65 11.75
C LEU A 280 5.30 -35.27 12.83
N LEU A 281 4.07 -35.79 12.74
CA LEU A 281 2.99 -35.54 13.72
C LEU A 281 3.29 -36.07 15.12
N THR A 282 4.15 -37.09 15.26
CA THR A 282 4.51 -37.64 16.57
C THR A 282 5.57 -36.81 17.33
N MET A 283 6.14 -35.78 16.71
CA MET A 283 7.30 -35.01 17.21
C MET A 283 6.93 -33.62 17.78
N LYS A 284 5.94 -33.56 18.69
CA LYS A 284 5.29 -32.31 19.12
C LYS A 284 6.20 -31.28 19.83
N ASP A 285 7.18 -31.72 20.62
CA ASP A 285 7.93 -30.84 21.54
C ASP A 285 9.06 -30.02 20.87
N ASN A 286 9.39 -30.27 19.59
CA ASN A 286 10.49 -29.58 18.89
C ASN A 286 10.28 -29.46 17.36
N PHE A 287 9.04 -29.13 16.95
CA PHE A 287 8.70 -29.00 15.53
C PHE A 287 9.23 -27.69 14.92
N PRO A 288 9.97 -27.73 13.79
CA PRO A 288 10.61 -26.56 13.19
C PRO A 288 9.61 -25.76 12.34
N PHE A 289 8.72 -25.01 12.99
CA PHE A 289 7.61 -24.27 12.38
C PHE A 289 8.01 -23.46 11.13
N GLU A 290 8.99 -22.57 11.25
CA GLU A 290 9.48 -21.73 10.14
C GLU A 290 9.94 -22.56 8.93
N PHE A 291 10.61 -23.69 9.19
CA PHE A 291 11.11 -24.57 8.14
C PHE A 291 9.99 -25.37 7.46
N ALA A 292 8.95 -25.72 8.21
CA ALA A 292 7.74 -26.34 7.68
C ALA A 292 6.95 -25.35 6.80
N VAL A 293 6.80 -24.10 7.24
CA VAL A 293 6.18 -23.02 6.46
C VAL A 293 6.94 -22.81 5.14
N ASP A 294 8.27 -22.84 5.17
CA ASP A 294 9.09 -22.76 3.96
C ASP A 294 8.91 -23.97 3.04
N THR A 295 8.72 -25.16 3.61
CA THR A 295 8.41 -26.39 2.88
C THR A 295 7.06 -26.29 2.15
N VAL A 296 6.02 -25.76 2.79
CA VAL A 296 4.71 -25.48 2.15
C VAL A 296 4.87 -24.54 0.95
N LYS A 297 5.63 -23.44 1.12
CA LYS A 297 5.88 -22.48 0.02
C LYS A 297 6.59 -23.13 -1.16
N ILE A 298 7.60 -23.97 -0.89
CA ILE A 298 8.37 -24.67 -1.93
C ILE A 298 7.49 -25.66 -2.70
N LEU A 299 6.70 -26.46 -2.00
CA LEU A 299 5.80 -27.43 -2.63
C LEU A 299 4.73 -26.75 -3.50
N LEU A 300 4.14 -25.64 -3.02
CA LEU A 300 3.22 -24.83 -3.85
C LEU A 300 3.91 -24.28 -5.09
N ALA A 301 5.14 -23.78 -4.95
CA ALA A 301 5.95 -23.27 -6.06
C ALA A 301 6.39 -24.35 -7.07
N LYS A 302 6.43 -25.61 -6.66
CA LYS A 302 6.67 -26.75 -7.55
C LYS A 302 5.38 -27.37 -8.09
N GLY A 303 4.22 -26.76 -7.81
CA GLY A 303 2.92 -27.25 -8.26
C GLY A 303 2.51 -28.55 -7.57
N ARG A 304 2.81 -28.71 -6.28
CA ARG A 304 2.47 -29.86 -5.43
C ARG A 304 1.51 -29.46 -4.29
N PRO A 305 0.26 -29.06 -4.59
CA PRO A 305 -0.66 -28.51 -3.60
C PRO A 305 -1.11 -29.54 -2.55
N ALA A 306 -1.30 -30.80 -2.94
CA ALA A 306 -1.73 -31.87 -2.03
C ALA A 306 -0.67 -32.13 -0.94
N ALA A 307 0.59 -32.25 -1.33
CA ALA A 307 1.70 -32.44 -0.39
C ALA A 307 1.94 -31.21 0.48
N ALA A 308 1.81 -30.00 -0.11
CA ALA A 308 1.85 -28.76 0.65
C ALA A 308 0.76 -28.72 1.74
N LEU A 309 -0.45 -29.22 1.43
CA LEU A 309 -1.56 -29.27 2.36
C LEU A 309 -1.33 -30.25 3.52
N GLU A 310 -0.69 -31.39 3.29
CA GLU A 310 -0.34 -32.34 4.36
C GLU A 310 0.56 -31.68 5.41
N ILE A 311 1.63 -31.01 4.97
CA ILE A 311 2.53 -30.29 5.88
C ILE A 311 1.80 -29.11 6.54
N PHE A 312 0.94 -28.40 5.80
CA PHE A 312 0.15 -27.30 6.34
C PHE A 312 -0.76 -27.74 7.49
N LYS A 313 -1.41 -28.91 7.40
CA LYS A 313 -2.22 -29.48 8.50
C LYS A 313 -1.41 -29.73 9.78
N ILE A 314 -0.11 -30.01 9.67
CA ILE A 314 0.77 -30.18 10.83
C ILE A 314 1.07 -28.81 11.46
N ILE A 315 1.35 -27.80 10.62
CA ILE A 315 1.67 -26.42 11.01
C ILE A 315 0.48 -25.72 11.68
N ASP A 316 -0.74 -25.94 11.19
CA ASP A 316 -1.94 -25.27 11.69
C ASP A 316 -2.26 -25.58 13.17
N ASN A 317 -1.72 -26.68 13.70
CA ASN A 317 -1.79 -26.99 15.14
C ASN A 317 -0.95 -26.02 16.01
N TYR A 318 -0.20 -25.09 15.42
CA TYR A 318 0.66 -24.13 16.11
C TYR A 318 0.08 -22.70 16.00
N PRO A 319 -0.12 -21.99 17.12
CA PRO A 319 -0.95 -20.76 17.20
C PRO A 319 -0.36 -19.48 16.57
N GLU A 320 0.71 -19.56 15.77
CA GLU A 320 1.38 -18.36 15.23
C GLU A 320 0.99 -18.03 13.77
N HIS A 321 0.18 -16.96 13.64
CA HIS A 321 0.04 -15.99 12.54
C HIS A 321 -0.68 -16.37 11.22
N HIS A 322 -1.89 -15.81 11.03
CA HIS A 322 -2.61 -15.73 9.73
C HIS A 322 -1.90 -14.89 8.63
N GLU A 323 -0.77 -14.22 8.92
CA GLU A 323 -0.12 -13.29 7.98
C GLU A 323 0.45 -14.00 6.73
N TYR A 324 0.90 -15.25 6.87
CA TYR A 324 1.51 -16.00 5.77
C TYR A 324 0.49 -16.66 4.83
N LEU A 325 -0.76 -16.89 5.26
CA LEU A 325 -1.85 -17.38 4.40
C LEU A 325 -2.06 -16.47 3.18
N SER A 326 -2.00 -15.16 3.40
CA SER A 326 -2.10 -14.17 2.33
C SER A 326 -0.91 -14.19 1.34
N LYS A 327 0.21 -14.81 1.74
CA LYS A 327 1.43 -14.96 0.94
C LYS A 327 1.46 -16.29 0.17
N LEU A 328 0.56 -17.25 0.43
CA LEU A 328 0.53 -18.55 -0.29
C LEU A 328 0.13 -18.38 -1.77
N ALA A 329 -0.77 -17.45 -2.08
CA ALA A 329 -1.17 -17.10 -3.46
C ALA A 329 0.01 -16.77 -4.38
N LEU A 330 1.04 -16.18 -3.79
CA LEU A 330 2.28 -15.87 -4.48
C LEU A 330 3.01 -17.15 -4.94
N TYR A 331 3.21 -18.12 -4.05
CA TYR A 331 3.95 -19.34 -4.38
C TYR A 331 3.12 -20.30 -5.23
N ALA A 332 1.81 -20.39 -4.99
CA ALA A 332 0.91 -21.18 -5.81
C ALA A 332 0.88 -20.68 -7.26
N ALA A 333 0.85 -19.37 -7.49
CA ALA A 333 0.97 -18.80 -8.83
C ALA A 333 2.32 -19.12 -9.51
N ALA A 334 3.42 -19.14 -8.75
CA ALA A 334 4.74 -19.52 -9.29
C ALA A 334 4.78 -20.99 -9.75
N GLY A 335 4.07 -21.88 -9.03
CA GLY A 335 3.92 -23.28 -9.40
C GLY A 335 2.87 -23.56 -10.48
N GLY A 336 2.27 -22.52 -11.08
CA GLY A 336 1.26 -22.67 -12.13
C GLY A 336 -0.09 -23.18 -11.63
N LEU A 337 -0.37 -23.07 -10.33
CA LEU A 337 -1.66 -23.44 -9.76
C LEU A 337 -2.69 -22.32 -9.95
N GLU A 338 -3.97 -22.64 -9.76
CA GLU A 338 -5.06 -21.66 -9.74
C GLU A 338 -5.44 -21.28 -8.31
N HIS A 339 -6.27 -20.26 -8.15
CA HIS A 339 -6.64 -19.77 -6.82
C HIS A 339 -7.43 -20.79 -5.98
N GLU A 340 -8.15 -21.69 -6.65
CA GLU A 340 -8.90 -22.82 -6.10
C GLU A 340 -7.98 -23.78 -5.33
N ALA A 341 -6.71 -23.90 -5.73
CA ALA A 341 -5.75 -24.77 -5.05
C ALA A 341 -5.45 -24.32 -3.60
N LEU A 342 -5.85 -23.10 -3.23
CA LEU A 342 -5.67 -22.56 -1.87
C LEU A 342 -6.90 -22.72 -0.97
N GLU A 343 -8.08 -23.03 -1.52
CA GLU A 343 -9.29 -23.24 -0.71
C GLU A 343 -9.10 -24.28 0.40
N PRO A 344 -8.47 -25.46 0.16
CA PRO A 344 -8.23 -26.43 1.22
C PRO A 344 -7.37 -25.90 2.37
N PHE A 345 -6.45 -24.97 2.11
CA PHE A 345 -5.60 -24.37 3.14
C PHE A 345 -6.40 -23.45 4.05
N TRP A 346 -7.32 -22.67 3.48
CA TRP A 346 -8.18 -21.77 4.26
C TRP A 346 -9.23 -22.53 5.07
N HIS A 347 -9.71 -23.66 4.55
CA HIS A 347 -10.60 -24.56 5.31
C HIS A 347 -9.90 -25.20 6.50
N VAL A 348 -8.66 -25.66 6.34
CA VAL A 348 -7.87 -26.21 7.46
C VAL A 348 -7.66 -25.14 8.54
N ALA A 349 -7.28 -23.93 8.13
CA ALA A 349 -7.08 -22.79 9.03
C ALA A 349 -8.35 -22.24 9.70
N SER A 350 -9.51 -22.89 9.53
CA SER A 350 -10.79 -22.54 10.15
C SER A 350 -11.20 -21.07 9.98
N MET A 351 -10.90 -20.46 8.83
CA MET A 351 -11.20 -19.05 8.57
C MET A 351 -12.69 -18.82 8.30
N ASP A 352 -13.27 -17.78 8.90
CA ASP A 352 -14.68 -17.42 8.81
C ASP A 352 -14.97 -16.11 8.06
N GLY A 353 -16.20 -16.02 7.55
CA GLY A 353 -16.87 -14.84 6.99
C GLY A 353 -16.02 -13.84 6.20
N ASP A 354 -15.72 -12.72 6.86
CA ASP A 354 -15.15 -11.52 6.24
C ASP A 354 -13.65 -11.65 5.94
N GLU A 355 -12.89 -12.34 6.80
CA GLU A 355 -11.46 -12.53 6.60
C GLU A 355 -11.19 -13.48 5.43
N LEU A 356 -11.96 -14.57 5.34
CA LEU A 356 -11.92 -15.50 4.22
C LEU A 356 -12.32 -14.81 2.92
N TYR A 357 -13.36 -13.97 2.93
CA TYR A 357 -13.78 -13.19 1.78
C TYR A 357 -12.67 -12.23 1.30
N MET A 358 -12.01 -11.53 2.23
CA MET A 358 -10.89 -10.64 1.92
C MET A 358 -9.68 -11.39 1.37
N LEU A 359 -9.33 -12.54 1.93
CA LEU A 359 -8.25 -13.41 1.44
C LEU A 359 -8.55 -13.98 0.06
N ARG A 360 -9.76 -14.48 -0.17
CA ARG A 360 -10.24 -14.94 -1.49
C ARG A 360 -10.13 -13.83 -2.53
N ASN A 361 -10.58 -12.62 -2.21
CA ASN A 361 -10.52 -11.48 -3.11
C ASN A 361 -9.08 -11.04 -3.38
N LYS A 362 -8.23 -11.02 -2.35
CA LYS A 362 -6.81 -10.69 -2.47
C LYS A 362 -6.07 -11.74 -3.31
N SER A 363 -6.36 -13.02 -3.11
CA SER A 363 -5.83 -14.14 -3.88
C SER A 363 -6.30 -14.07 -5.34
N LYS A 364 -7.61 -13.95 -5.60
CA LYS A 364 -8.18 -13.74 -6.93
C LYS A 364 -7.57 -12.53 -7.65
N LEU A 365 -7.40 -11.41 -6.95
CA LEU A 365 -6.74 -10.22 -7.50
C LEU A 365 -5.26 -10.49 -7.82
N TYR A 366 -4.58 -11.28 -6.98
CA TYR A 366 -3.20 -11.67 -7.19
C TYR A 366 -3.06 -12.59 -8.40
N PHE A 367 -3.80 -13.70 -8.47
CA PHE A 367 -3.87 -14.58 -9.63
C PHE A 367 -4.36 -13.84 -10.90
N ARG A 368 -5.21 -12.82 -10.81
CA ARG A 368 -5.53 -11.96 -11.97
C ARG A 368 -4.39 -11.04 -12.41
N ARG A 369 -3.47 -10.69 -11.49
CA ARG A 369 -2.30 -9.84 -11.75
C ARG A 369 -1.05 -10.63 -12.13
N THR A 370 -0.92 -11.87 -11.67
CA THR A 370 0.24 -12.75 -11.87
C THR A 370 -0.06 -13.98 -12.72
N GLY A 371 -1.33 -14.36 -12.83
CA GLY A 371 -1.78 -15.52 -13.58
C GLY A 371 -1.69 -15.28 -15.06
N LYS A 372 -0.95 -16.19 -15.70
CA LYS A 372 -1.33 -16.79 -16.97
C LYS A 372 -2.87 -16.82 -17.09
N PHE A 373 -3.39 -16.43 -18.24
CA PHE A 373 -4.79 -16.10 -18.54
C PHE A 373 -5.22 -14.64 -18.30
N SER A 374 -4.44 -13.74 -18.90
CA SER A 374 -5.00 -12.99 -20.03
C SER A 374 -4.19 -13.30 -21.30
N ASN A 375 -4.67 -14.33 -22.02
CA ASN A 375 -4.66 -14.48 -23.49
C ASN A 375 -3.50 -15.14 -24.24
N ASN A 376 -3.66 -16.44 -24.51
CA ASN A 376 -3.26 -17.03 -25.80
C ASN A 376 -3.81 -16.19 -26.98
N LEU A 377 -4.95 -15.52 -26.80
CA LEU A 377 -5.57 -14.64 -27.80
C LEU A 377 -4.71 -13.42 -28.17
N GLY A 378 -3.96 -12.85 -27.22
CA GLY A 378 -3.18 -11.64 -27.43
C GLY A 378 -1.89 -11.93 -28.19
N ASP A 379 -1.27 -13.06 -27.88
CA ASP A 379 -0.11 -13.59 -28.59
C ASP A 379 -0.51 -14.12 -29.98
N ARG A 380 -1.65 -14.83 -30.09
CA ARG A 380 -2.23 -15.25 -31.39
C ARG A 380 -2.57 -14.03 -32.26
N LEU A 381 -3.18 -12.99 -31.68
CA LEU A 381 -3.47 -11.76 -32.41
C LEU A 381 -2.17 -11.06 -32.85
N GLN A 382 -1.14 -11.02 -32.00
CA GLN A 382 0.16 -10.47 -32.38
C GLN A 382 0.81 -11.28 -33.50
N ALA A 383 0.78 -12.61 -33.42
CA ALA A 383 1.27 -13.49 -34.48
C ALA A 383 0.52 -13.27 -35.81
N CYS A 384 -0.82 -13.17 -35.79
CA CYS A 384 -1.59 -12.83 -36.99
C CYS A 384 -1.20 -11.47 -37.56
N ILE A 385 -0.90 -10.47 -36.72
CA ILE A 385 -0.45 -9.15 -37.17
C ILE A 385 0.96 -9.22 -37.76
N ASP A 386 1.87 -9.94 -37.11
CA ASP A 386 3.26 -10.11 -37.56
C ASP A 386 3.32 -10.88 -38.90
N GLU A 387 2.39 -11.82 -39.11
CA GLU A 387 2.21 -12.59 -40.35
C GLU A 387 1.33 -11.86 -41.39
N ASN A 388 0.84 -10.65 -41.09
CA ASN A 388 -0.09 -9.89 -41.93
C ASN A 388 -1.40 -10.65 -42.27
N ASN A 389 -1.79 -11.61 -41.44
CA ASN A 389 -2.99 -12.42 -41.53
C ASN A 389 -4.21 -11.67 -40.96
N VAL A 390 -4.75 -10.76 -41.77
CA VAL A 390 -5.90 -9.90 -41.40
C VAL A 390 -7.14 -10.73 -41.06
N GLN A 391 -7.45 -11.76 -41.84
CA GLN A 391 -8.65 -12.58 -41.61
C GLN A 391 -8.54 -13.40 -40.32
N GLY A 392 -7.38 -14.01 -40.05
CA GLY A 392 -7.12 -14.70 -38.79
C GLY A 392 -7.22 -13.76 -37.59
N ALA A 393 -6.75 -12.52 -37.74
CA ALA A 393 -6.87 -11.50 -36.70
C ALA A 393 -8.34 -11.08 -36.43
N LEU A 394 -9.17 -11.06 -37.47
CA LEU A 394 -10.62 -10.82 -37.38
C LEU A 394 -11.38 -12.02 -36.79
N ASP A 395 -11.01 -13.25 -37.15
CA ASP A 395 -11.64 -14.46 -36.60
C ASP A 395 -11.38 -14.60 -35.10
N LEU A 396 -10.23 -14.12 -34.60
CA LEU A 396 -9.95 -14.06 -33.16
C LEU A 396 -10.89 -13.12 -32.37
N LEU A 397 -11.62 -12.21 -33.03
CA LEU A 397 -12.67 -11.42 -32.36
C LEU A 397 -13.84 -12.30 -31.91
N LYS A 398 -14.13 -13.39 -32.62
CA LYS A 398 -15.20 -14.34 -32.28
C LYS A 398 -14.90 -15.12 -31.01
N ASP A 399 -13.61 -15.29 -30.68
CA ASP A 399 -13.13 -15.92 -29.46
C ASP A 399 -13.24 -14.98 -28.23
N LEU A 400 -13.60 -13.69 -28.41
CA LEU A 400 -13.86 -12.80 -27.29
C LEU A 400 -15.12 -13.25 -26.54
N ASN A 401 -14.99 -13.38 -25.22
CA ASN A 401 -16.09 -13.68 -24.32
C ASN A 401 -16.24 -12.54 -23.29
N LYS A 402 -17.32 -12.56 -22.51
CA LYS A 402 -17.60 -11.54 -21.48
C LYS A 402 -16.47 -11.35 -20.46
N THR A 403 -15.68 -12.39 -20.17
CA THR A 403 -14.54 -12.27 -19.23
C THR A 403 -13.34 -11.54 -19.83
N ASN A 404 -13.18 -11.57 -21.15
CA ASN A 404 -12.09 -10.94 -21.91
C ASN A 404 -12.47 -9.65 -22.65
N ILE A 405 -13.69 -9.13 -22.44
CA ILE A 405 -14.25 -7.98 -23.16
C ILE A 405 -13.36 -6.72 -23.12
N THR A 406 -12.54 -6.57 -22.08
CA THR A 406 -11.56 -5.47 -21.95
C THR A 406 -10.51 -5.43 -23.08
N LEU A 407 -10.24 -6.56 -23.74
CA LEU A 407 -9.30 -6.65 -24.86
C LEU A 407 -9.83 -5.99 -26.12
N ALA A 408 -11.15 -5.90 -26.28
CA ALA A 408 -11.78 -5.26 -27.43
C ALA A 408 -11.21 -3.85 -27.64
N TYR A 409 -11.20 -3.04 -26.57
CA TYR A 409 -10.73 -1.66 -26.63
C TYR A 409 -9.25 -1.47 -26.24
N THR A 410 -8.63 -2.38 -25.47
CA THR A 410 -7.21 -2.24 -25.09
C THR A 410 -6.23 -2.85 -26.09
N LEU A 411 -6.68 -3.82 -26.90
CA LEU A 411 -5.80 -4.61 -27.78
C LEU A 411 -6.30 -4.63 -29.22
N PHE A 412 -7.55 -5.07 -29.45
CA PHE A 412 -8.06 -5.33 -30.79
C PHE A 412 -8.26 -4.04 -31.60
N VAL A 413 -9.04 -3.08 -31.09
CA VAL A 413 -9.26 -1.79 -31.77
C VAL A 413 -7.93 -1.07 -32.13
N PRO A 414 -7.00 -0.82 -31.21
CA PRO A 414 -5.78 -0.09 -31.55
C PRO A 414 -4.89 -0.84 -32.55
N LYS A 415 -4.82 -2.17 -32.50
CA LYS A 415 -3.96 -2.98 -33.38
C LYS A 415 -4.59 -3.19 -34.77
N LEU A 416 -5.84 -3.62 -34.85
CA LEU A 416 -6.52 -3.91 -36.12
C LEU A 416 -6.72 -2.64 -36.94
N MET A 417 -7.08 -1.53 -36.30
CA MET A 417 -7.21 -0.27 -37.03
C MET A 417 -5.86 0.33 -37.45
N SER A 418 -4.75 -0.04 -36.80
CA SER A 418 -3.41 0.33 -37.29
C SER A 418 -3.02 -0.38 -38.59
N LEU A 419 -3.71 -1.49 -38.91
CA LEU A 419 -3.62 -2.20 -40.19
C LEU A 419 -4.61 -1.69 -41.24
N GLY A 420 -5.34 -0.59 -40.97
CA GLY A 420 -6.30 0.00 -41.91
C GLY A 420 -7.70 -0.62 -41.90
N ILE A 421 -8.01 -1.51 -40.95
CA ILE A 421 -9.33 -2.13 -40.83
C ILE A 421 -10.36 -1.11 -40.33
N SER A 422 -11.52 -1.03 -40.99
CA SER A 422 -12.58 -0.09 -40.64
C SER A 422 -13.39 -0.55 -39.42
N LEU A 423 -14.04 0.38 -38.71
CA LEU A 423 -14.95 0.03 -37.62
C LEU A 423 -16.10 -0.86 -38.11
N GLN A 424 -16.64 -0.61 -39.31
CA GLN A 424 -17.74 -1.42 -39.85
C GLN A 424 -17.32 -2.88 -40.05
N ASP A 425 -16.08 -3.12 -40.46
CA ASP A 425 -15.56 -4.49 -40.62
C ASP A 425 -15.41 -5.18 -39.27
N LEU A 426 -14.96 -4.47 -38.23
CA LEU A 426 -14.89 -5.00 -36.87
C LEU A 426 -16.28 -5.37 -36.33
N LEU A 427 -17.27 -4.52 -36.56
CA LEU A 427 -18.64 -4.74 -36.08
C LEU A 427 -19.34 -5.89 -36.81
N LYS A 428 -19.01 -6.17 -38.07
CA LYS A 428 -19.55 -7.31 -38.83
C LYS A 428 -19.07 -8.67 -38.35
N GLN A 429 -17.95 -8.75 -37.61
CA GLN A 429 -17.36 -10.03 -37.17
C GLN A 429 -18.01 -10.63 -35.93
N THR A 430 -18.90 -9.89 -35.25
CA THR A 430 -19.51 -10.34 -34.01
C THR A 430 -20.97 -9.94 -33.94
N GLU A 431 -21.82 -10.86 -33.48
CA GLU A 431 -23.25 -10.61 -33.24
C GLU A 431 -23.53 -10.31 -31.76
N ASP A 432 -22.52 -10.37 -30.88
CA ASP A 432 -22.70 -10.10 -29.45
C ASP A 432 -22.75 -8.59 -29.18
N ASN A 433 -23.94 -8.11 -28.81
CA ASN A 433 -24.21 -6.71 -28.49
C ASN A 433 -23.26 -6.11 -27.42
N GLU A 434 -22.76 -6.90 -26.46
CA GLU A 434 -21.82 -6.39 -25.46
C GLU A 434 -20.42 -6.19 -26.05
N ILE A 435 -19.97 -7.08 -26.93
CA ILE A 435 -18.70 -6.94 -27.65
C ILE A 435 -18.77 -5.74 -28.61
N ILE A 436 -19.89 -5.59 -29.33
CA ILE A 436 -20.17 -4.41 -30.18
C ILE A 436 -20.06 -3.12 -29.35
N LYS A 437 -20.72 -3.03 -28.18
CA LYS A 437 -20.61 -1.87 -27.27
C LYS A 437 -19.16 -1.60 -26.86
N ALA A 438 -18.37 -2.65 -26.59
CA ALA A 438 -16.97 -2.53 -26.20
C ALA A 438 -16.07 -2.04 -27.35
N LEU A 439 -16.30 -2.52 -28.58
CA LEU A 439 -15.60 -2.08 -29.79
C LEU A 439 -15.91 -0.61 -30.11
N LEU A 440 -17.19 -0.20 -30.01
CA LEU A 440 -17.63 1.18 -30.19
C LEU A 440 -16.96 2.12 -29.18
N PHE A 441 -16.96 1.75 -27.89
CA PHE A 441 -16.23 2.50 -26.87
C PHE A 441 -14.73 2.58 -27.18
N GLY A 442 -14.12 1.47 -27.59
CA GLY A 442 -12.70 1.43 -27.97
C GLY A 442 -12.36 2.35 -29.14
N TYR A 443 -13.22 2.40 -30.16
CA TYR A 443 -13.06 3.29 -31.31
C TYR A 443 -13.12 4.76 -30.89
N VAL A 444 -14.18 5.15 -30.16
CA VAL A 444 -14.34 6.52 -29.64
C VAL A 444 -13.14 6.91 -28.78
N PHE A 445 -12.70 6.01 -27.90
CA PHE A 445 -11.53 6.24 -27.06
C PHE A 445 -10.24 6.42 -27.87
N ARG A 446 -10.02 5.61 -28.92
CA ARG A 446 -8.87 5.70 -29.83
C ARG A 446 -8.86 7.01 -30.62
N GLU A 447 -10.01 7.46 -31.12
CA GLU A 447 -10.11 8.71 -31.88
C GLU A 447 -9.81 9.92 -30.98
N LEU A 448 -10.41 9.96 -29.79
CA LEU A 448 -10.23 11.08 -28.86
C LEU A 448 -8.82 11.13 -28.24
N ILE A 449 -8.17 9.99 -28.00
CA ILE A 449 -6.76 10.00 -27.54
C ILE A 449 -5.77 10.38 -28.64
N SER A 450 -6.15 10.25 -29.91
CA SER A 450 -5.25 10.52 -31.05
C SER A 450 -5.20 12.00 -31.45
N ILE A 451 -5.97 12.86 -30.77
CA ILE A 451 -5.94 14.31 -30.96
C ILE A 451 -4.52 14.83 -30.65
N GLN A 452 -3.92 15.55 -31.61
CA GLN A 452 -2.57 16.13 -31.50
C GLN A 452 -2.48 17.59 -31.98
N SER A 453 -3.48 18.09 -32.71
CA SER A 453 -3.54 19.48 -33.21
C SER A 453 -4.97 20.03 -33.14
N THR A 454 -5.08 21.35 -33.17
CA THR A 454 -6.37 22.06 -33.22
C THR A 454 -7.12 21.82 -34.54
N ASP A 455 -6.40 21.59 -35.64
CA ASP A 455 -6.97 21.40 -36.97
C ASP A 455 -7.80 20.10 -37.07
N ASP A 456 -7.38 19.05 -36.35
CA ASP A 456 -8.05 17.75 -36.29
C ASP A 456 -9.16 17.67 -35.21
N LEU A 457 -9.22 18.64 -34.30
CA LEU A 457 -10.06 18.55 -33.10
C LEU A 457 -11.55 18.55 -33.46
N LYS A 458 -11.99 19.53 -34.25
CA LYS A 458 -13.41 19.72 -34.58
C LYS A 458 -13.96 18.53 -35.39
N SER A 459 -13.22 18.07 -36.39
CA SER A 459 -13.62 16.95 -37.23
C SER A 459 -13.75 15.64 -36.43
N ARG A 460 -12.78 15.34 -35.55
CA ARG A 460 -12.84 14.14 -34.69
C ARG A 460 -13.96 14.20 -33.67
N LEU A 461 -14.20 15.35 -33.05
CA LEU A 461 -15.33 15.54 -32.12
C LEU A 461 -16.68 15.35 -32.82
N THR A 462 -16.86 15.92 -34.02
CA THR A 462 -18.06 15.77 -34.83
C THR A 462 -18.27 14.30 -35.21
N ASN A 463 -17.26 13.63 -35.77
CA ASN A 463 -17.34 12.23 -36.18
C ASN A 463 -17.68 11.30 -34.99
N CYS A 464 -17.03 11.48 -33.84
CA CYS A 464 -17.33 10.71 -32.64
C CYS A 464 -18.75 10.99 -32.12
N SER A 465 -19.21 12.25 -32.16
CA SER A 465 -20.55 12.63 -31.71
C SER A 465 -21.65 12.05 -32.61
N GLU A 466 -21.47 12.09 -33.93
CA GLU A 466 -22.39 11.48 -34.90
C GLU A 466 -22.48 9.97 -34.71
N LEU A 467 -21.33 9.29 -34.60
CA LEU A 467 -21.26 7.85 -34.35
C LEU A 467 -21.97 7.48 -33.03
N VAL A 468 -21.69 8.20 -31.93
CA VAL A 468 -22.32 7.93 -30.63
C VAL A 468 -23.83 8.13 -30.69
N ASN A 469 -24.30 9.16 -31.40
CA ASN A 469 -25.74 9.40 -31.55
C ASN A 469 -26.42 8.30 -32.40
N GLU A 470 -25.79 7.88 -33.49
CA GLU A 470 -26.28 6.79 -34.35
C GLU A 470 -26.43 5.48 -33.56
N TYR A 471 -25.40 5.07 -32.82
CA TYR A 471 -25.42 3.79 -32.11
C TYR A 471 -26.20 3.82 -30.79
N ARG A 472 -26.46 5.00 -30.22
CA ARG A 472 -27.47 5.16 -29.15
C ARG A 472 -28.88 4.98 -29.68
N ALA A 473 -29.19 5.51 -30.87
CA ALA A 473 -30.50 5.29 -31.50
C ALA A 473 -30.75 3.80 -31.82
N LYS A 474 -29.68 3.02 -32.03
CA LYS A 474 -29.73 1.56 -32.22
C LYS A 474 -29.68 0.75 -30.91
N GLU A 475 -29.72 1.39 -29.74
CA GLU A 475 -29.59 0.75 -28.40
C GLU A 475 -28.27 -0.04 -28.18
N LEU A 476 -27.24 0.23 -28.99
CA LEU A 476 -25.90 -0.37 -28.91
C LEU A 476 -24.90 0.50 -28.15
N LEU A 477 -25.38 1.57 -27.50
CA LEU A 477 -24.70 2.37 -26.49
C LEU A 477 -25.76 2.83 -25.47
N PRO A 478 -25.40 3.03 -24.18
CA PRO A 478 -24.05 3.12 -23.63
C PRO A 478 -23.40 1.77 -23.28
N TYR A 479 -22.06 1.76 -23.23
CA TYR A 479 -21.29 0.61 -22.70
C TYR A 479 -21.42 0.54 -21.18
N ASN A 480 -21.86 -0.62 -20.67
CA ASN A 480 -22.31 -0.79 -19.29
C ASN A 480 -21.31 -1.52 -18.38
N ASP A 481 -20.35 -2.25 -18.96
CA ASP A 481 -19.45 -3.13 -18.21
C ASP A 481 -18.23 -2.39 -17.64
N VAL A 482 -17.35 -3.11 -16.94
CA VAL A 482 -16.17 -2.59 -16.26
C VAL A 482 -15.17 -2.04 -17.26
N VAL A 483 -14.91 -0.74 -17.18
CA VAL A 483 -13.86 -0.06 -17.93
C VAL A 483 -12.52 -0.29 -17.21
N ARG A 484 -11.49 -0.76 -17.93
CA ARG A 484 -10.11 -0.90 -17.41
C ARG A 484 -9.10 -0.36 -18.40
N LEU A 485 -8.44 0.73 -18.04
CA LEU A 485 -7.47 1.43 -18.89
C LEU A 485 -6.15 1.64 -18.15
N ASN A 486 -5.03 1.62 -18.88
CA ASN A 486 -3.72 1.88 -18.28
C ASN A 486 -3.58 3.37 -17.93
N SER A 487 -3.08 3.65 -16.71
CA SER A 487 -2.78 5.00 -16.23
C SER A 487 -1.95 5.85 -17.21
N PHE A 488 -0.99 5.28 -17.94
CA PHE A 488 -0.23 6.02 -18.95
C PHE A 488 -1.09 6.50 -20.12
N ILE A 489 -2.00 5.65 -20.60
CA ILE A 489 -2.91 5.98 -21.70
C ILE A 489 -3.87 7.09 -21.25
N LEU A 490 -4.32 7.05 -19.99
CA LEU A 490 -5.15 8.11 -19.41
C LEU A 490 -4.39 9.42 -19.22
N VAL A 491 -3.14 9.37 -18.75
CA VAL A 491 -2.26 10.54 -18.68
C VAL A 491 -2.02 11.11 -20.08
N LYS A 492 -1.81 10.27 -21.10
CA LYS A 492 -1.65 10.70 -22.50
C LYS A 492 -2.92 11.36 -23.03
N LEU A 493 -4.10 10.79 -22.78
CA LEU A 493 -5.38 11.39 -23.14
C LEU A 493 -5.50 12.81 -22.56
N VAL A 494 -5.27 12.97 -21.25
CA VAL A 494 -5.37 14.28 -20.61
C VAL A 494 -4.29 15.24 -21.14
N THR A 495 -3.07 14.75 -21.38
CA THR A 495 -1.98 15.56 -21.95
C THR A 495 -2.33 16.08 -23.34
N ASN A 496 -2.92 15.23 -24.17
CA ASN A 496 -3.33 15.55 -25.53
C ASN A 496 -4.50 16.55 -25.54
N ILE A 497 -5.51 16.35 -24.69
CA ILE A 497 -6.61 17.32 -24.51
C ILE A 497 -6.04 18.69 -24.15
N ILE A 498 -5.18 18.75 -23.13
CA ILE A 498 -4.58 20.01 -22.66
C ILE A 498 -3.70 20.66 -23.74
N SER A 499 -3.03 19.88 -24.59
CA SER A 499 -2.16 20.41 -25.65
C SER A 499 -2.90 21.21 -26.74
N VAL A 500 -4.20 20.94 -26.91
CA VAL A 500 -5.06 21.61 -27.90
C VAL A 500 -6.09 22.53 -27.24
N SER A 501 -6.05 22.67 -25.91
CA SER A 501 -6.89 23.61 -25.18
C SER A 501 -6.31 25.01 -25.23
N ASP A 502 -7.17 26.03 -25.27
CA ASP A 502 -6.76 27.43 -25.17
C ASP A 502 -6.26 27.73 -23.75
N ILE A 503 -4.99 28.13 -23.65
CA ILE A 503 -4.32 28.45 -22.38
C ILE A 503 -4.91 29.73 -21.77
N GLU A 504 -5.31 30.70 -22.58
CA GLU A 504 -5.97 31.91 -22.09
C GLU A 504 -7.38 31.61 -21.56
N GLU A 505 -8.09 30.67 -22.18
CA GLU A 505 -9.39 30.19 -21.68
C GLU A 505 -9.23 29.51 -20.32
N ILE A 506 -8.25 28.61 -20.18
CA ILE A 506 -7.95 27.93 -18.91
C ILE A 506 -7.48 28.90 -17.82
N ALA A 507 -6.80 29.99 -18.20
CA ALA A 507 -6.33 31.02 -17.27
C ALA A 507 -7.44 32.00 -16.85
N LYS A 508 -8.39 32.32 -17.74
CA LYS A 508 -9.48 33.27 -17.51
C LYS A 508 -10.74 32.62 -16.93
N LEU A 509 -10.93 31.33 -17.14
CA LEU A 509 -12.06 30.52 -16.69
C LEU A 509 -11.51 29.22 -16.13
N ASN A 510 -11.92 28.83 -14.91
CA ASN A 510 -11.54 27.54 -14.29
C ASN A 510 -12.12 26.31 -15.01
N LYS A 511 -12.32 26.37 -16.33
CA LYS A 511 -12.97 25.37 -17.20
C LYS A 511 -12.20 25.26 -18.51
N SER A 512 -12.35 24.12 -19.17
CA SER A 512 -11.83 23.91 -20.52
C SER A 512 -12.95 23.38 -21.40
N THR A 513 -13.36 24.16 -22.41
CA THR A 513 -14.34 23.76 -23.43
C THR A 513 -13.97 22.44 -24.07
N VAL A 514 -12.73 22.30 -24.52
CA VAL A 514 -12.22 21.05 -25.13
C VAL A 514 -12.34 19.85 -24.19
N MET A 515 -12.05 20.03 -22.90
CA MET A 515 -12.20 18.96 -21.92
C MET A 515 -13.68 18.59 -21.73
N HIS A 516 -14.58 19.58 -21.67
CA HIS A 516 -16.03 19.35 -21.62
C HIS A 516 -16.55 18.62 -22.86
N ASP A 517 -16.07 18.97 -24.05
CA ASP A 517 -16.49 18.32 -25.30
C ASP A 517 -16.01 16.86 -25.37
N VAL A 518 -14.71 16.63 -25.11
CA VAL A 518 -14.10 15.29 -25.19
C VAL A 518 -14.72 14.35 -24.14
N PHE A 519 -14.76 14.77 -22.88
CA PHE A 519 -15.37 13.95 -21.84
C PHE A 519 -16.89 13.89 -21.99
N GLY A 520 -17.54 14.92 -22.55
CA GLY A 520 -18.97 14.92 -22.90
C GLY A 520 -19.36 13.79 -23.85
N ILE A 521 -18.49 13.49 -24.82
CA ILE A 521 -18.66 12.31 -25.69
C ILE A 521 -18.53 11.02 -24.87
N PHE A 522 -17.56 10.90 -23.96
CA PHE A 522 -17.47 9.74 -23.06
C PHE A 522 -18.71 9.58 -22.18
N GLY A 523 -19.30 10.68 -21.69
CA GLY A 523 -20.54 10.66 -20.91
C GLY A 523 -21.75 10.15 -21.70
N ARG A 524 -21.76 10.33 -23.03
CA ARG A 524 -22.77 9.74 -23.93
C ARG A 524 -22.45 8.30 -24.35
N THR A 525 -21.17 7.91 -24.31
CA THR A 525 -20.69 6.58 -24.71
C THR A 525 -20.77 5.56 -23.57
N LEU A 526 -20.58 5.99 -22.32
CA LEU A 526 -20.51 5.12 -21.14
C LEU A 526 -21.76 5.24 -20.26
N SER A 527 -22.10 4.16 -19.57
CA SER A 527 -23.15 4.18 -18.54
C SER A 527 -22.70 4.98 -17.33
N LYS A 528 -23.61 5.47 -16.48
CA LYS A 528 -23.21 6.18 -15.25
C LYS A 528 -22.23 5.36 -14.39
N ARG A 529 -22.42 4.03 -14.33
CA ARG A 529 -21.52 3.11 -13.62
C ARG A 529 -20.15 3.02 -14.30
N ALA A 530 -20.11 2.82 -15.62
CA ALA A 530 -18.87 2.71 -16.40
C ALA A 530 -18.09 4.03 -16.43
N LEU A 531 -18.79 5.15 -16.56
CA LEU A 531 -18.27 6.52 -16.52
C LEU A 531 -17.66 6.85 -15.16
N ARG A 532 -18.30 6.46 -14.06
CA ARG A 532 -17.72 6.57 -12.72
C ARG A 532 -16.40 5.80 -12.61
N MET A 533 -16.35 4.56 -13.11
CA MET A 533 -15.11 3.75 -13.12
C MET A 533 -14.02 4.36 -14.01
N PHE A 534 -14.40 4.98 -15.12
CA PHE A 534 -13.49 5.70 -16.01
C PHE A 534 -12.85 6.91 -15.31
N PHE A 535 -13.66 7.80 -14.73
CA PHE A 535 -13.15 8.95 -13.98
C PHE A 535 -12.31 8.53 -12.77
N MET A 536 -12.67 7.45 -12.06
CA MET A 536 -11.84 6.90 -10.98
C MET A 536 -10.41 6.62 -11.46
N GLN A 537 -10.27 6.01 -12.64
CA GLN A 537 -8.97 5.68 -13.19
C GLN A 537 -8.22 6.92 -13.70
N VAL A 538 -8.92 7.90 -14.26
CA VAL A 538 -8.32 9.18 -14.70
C VAL A 538 -7.70 9.90 -13.50
N PHE A 539 -8.45 10.06 -12.41
CA PHE A 539 -7.94 10.71 -11.20
C PHE A 539 -6.80 9.92 -10.55
N GLU A 540 -6.87 8.58 -10.52
CA GLU A 540 -5.76 7.75 -10.04
C GLU A 540 -4.51 7.97 -10.88
N ALA A 541 -4.65 7.98 -12.20
CA ALA A 541 -3.56 8.17 -13.14
C ALA A 541 -2.91 9.55 -13.00
N LEU A 542 -3.72 10.60 -12.90
CA LEU A 542 -3.23 11.96 -12.66
C LEU A 542 -2.52 12.05 -11.32
N THR A 543 -3.15 11.58 -10.24
CA THR A 543 -2.60 11.63 -8.87
C THR A 543 -1.25 10.91 -8.77
N LEU A 544 -1.14 9.72 -9.35
CA LEU A 544 0.09 8.91 -9.32
C LEU A 544 1.14 9.35 -10.35
N SER A 545 0.80 10.23 -11.31
CA SER A 545 1.77 10.72 -12.28
C SER A 545 2.89 11.52 -11.61
N HIS A 546 4.13 11.34 -12.09
CA HIS A 546 5.29 12.13 -11.65
C HIS A 546 5.35 13.53 -12.30
N LEU A 547 4.40 13.86 -13.16
CA LEU A 547 4.34 15.15 -13.85
C LEU A 547 3.94 16.25 -12.85
N ARG A 548 4.69 17.36 -12.86
CA ARG A 548 4.36 18.56 -12.07
C ARG A 548 3.35 19.46 -12.81
N SER A 549 3.36 19.44 -14.14
CA SER A 549 2.49 20.20 -15.03
C SER A 549 2.23 19.46 -16.35
N PHE A 550 1.21 19.87 -17.08
CA PHE A 550 0.81 19.40 -18.40
C PHE A 550 0.81 20.60 -19.36
N HIS A 551 1.73 20.65 -20.32
CA HIS A 551 1.92 21.81 -21.22
C HIS A 551 1.93 23.16 -20.48
N GLY A 552 2.64 23.23 -19.34
CA GLY A 552 2.74 24.44 -18.53
C GLY A 552 1.61 24.64 -17.50
N ILE A 553 0.49 23.92 -17.61
CA ILE A 553 -0.62 24.00 -16.66
C ILE A 553 -0.33 23.11 -15.43
N PRO A 554 -0.40 23.62 -14.19
CA PRO A 554 -0.12 22.84 -12.99
C PRO A 554 -1.02 21.59 -12.88
N LYS A 555 -0.44 20.49 -12.38
CA LYS A 555 -1.18 19.22 -12.22
C LYS A 555 -2.46 19.37 -11.38
N ASN A 556 -2.43 20.18 -10.33
CA ASN A 556 -3.61 20.43 -9.49
C ASN A 556 -4.73 21.13 -10.29
N THR A 557 -4.37 22.11 -11.12
CA THR A 557 -5.31 22.78 -12.05
C THR A 557 -5.93 21.78 -13.04
N VAL A 558 -5.13 20.85 -13.59
CA VAL A 558 -5.67 19.79 -14.46
C VAL A 558 -6.63 18.86 -13.71
N ILE A 559 -6.31 18.49 -12.47
CA ILE A 559 -7.21 17.69 -11.62
C ILE A 559 -8.52 18.43 -11.36
N GLN A 560 -8.46 19.75 -11.13
CA GLN A 560 -9.63 20.60 -10.96
C GLN A 560 -10.49 20.68 -12.22
N LEU A 561 -9.89 20.85 -13.40
CA LEU A 561 -10.62 20.86 -14.68
C LEU A 561 -11.36 19.53 -14.90
N VAL A 562 -10.70 18.40 -14.65
CA VAL A 562 -11.34 17.08 -14.76
C VAL A 562 -12.46 16.90 -13.73
N ALA A 563 -12.28 17.44 -12.52
CA ALA A 563 -13.31 17.43 -11.49
C ALA A 563 -14.55 18.26 -11.87
N ASP A 564 -14.36 19.43 -12.49
CA ASP A 564 -15.46 20.26 -13.01
C ASP A 564 -16.28 19.52 -14.06
N VAL A 565 -15.61 18.87 -15.03
CA VAL A 565 -16.27 18.10 -16.08
C VAL A 565 -17.01 16.89 -15.51
N CYS A 566 -16.38 16.17 -14.58
CA CYS A 566 -17.00 15.05 -13.87
C CYS A 566 -18.28 15.49 -13.12
N ALA A 567 -18.24 16.66 -12.47
CA ALA A 567 -19.38 17.24 -11.77
C ALA A 567 -20.50 17.68 -12.73
N HIS A 568 -20.15 18.17 -13.93
CA HIS A 568 -21.09 18.52 -14.98
C HIS A 568 -21.82 17.29 -15.58
N GLN A 569 -21.26 16.09 -15.41
CA GLN A 569 -21.84 14.83 -15.89
C GLN A 569 -22.63 14.06 -14.81
N ASP A 570 -22.91 14.70 -13.67
CA ASP A 570 -23.62 14.11 -12.52
C ASP A 570 -23.00 12.79 -12.03
N VAL A 571 -21.67 12.66 -12.10
CA VAL A 571 -20.94 11.50 -11.59
C VAL A 571 -20.62 11.71 -10.13
N THR A 572 -21.06 10.78 -9.28
CA THR A 572 -20.87 10.85 -7.83
C THR A 572 -20.00 9.71 -7.28
N PHE A 573 -19.28 10.01 -6.19
CA PHE A 573 -18.43 9.09 -5.45
C PHE A 573 -18.87 9.02 -3.98
N ALA A 574 -18.70 7.87 -3.35
CA ALA A 574 -19.05 7.67 -1.94
C ALA A 574 -18.07 8.44 -1.01
N TYR A 575 -18.61 9.02 0.07
CA TYR A 575 -17.84 9.70 1.11
C TYR A 575 -16.86 8.71 1.78
N GLY A 576 -15.61 9.13 2.00
CA GLY A 576 -14.54 8.26 2.53
C GLY A 576 -13.66 7.56 1.47
N GLY A 577 -13.99 7.70 0.19
CA GLY A 577 -13.09 7.26 -0.88
C GLY A 577 -11.78 8.07 -0.87
N TRP A 578 -10.64 7.38 -0.98
CA TRP A 578 -9.30 8.00 -1.11
C TRP A 578 -9.25 9.12 -2.17
N MET A 579 -10.15 9.09 -3.15
CA MET A 579 -10.30 10.08 -4.21
C MET A 579 -10.75 11.45 -3.71
N LEU A 580 -11.79 11.55 -2.88
CA LEU A 580 -12.29 12.84 -2.40
C LEU A 580 -11.25 13.56 -1.52
N LEU A 581 -10.43 12.78 -0.79
CA LEU A 581 -9.25 13.29 -0.08
C LEU A 581 -8.21 13.86 -1.04
N LYS A 582 -7.93 13.15 -2.15
CA LYS A 582 -6.95 13.60 -3.15
C LYS A 582 -7.41 14.80 -3.97
N LEU A 583 -8.71 14.94 -4.22
CA LEU A 583 -9.27 16.14 -4.83
C LEU A 583 -9.15 17.35 -3.91
N ARG A 584 -9.33 17.15 -2.60
CA ARG A 584 -9.06 18.18 -1.59
C ARG A 584 -7.58 18.57 -1.53
N ASP A 585 -6.66 17.59 -1.57
CA ASP A 585 -5.21 17.84 -1.64
C ASP A 585 -4.80 18.60 -2.91
N ALA A 586 -5.63 18.58 -3.96
CA ALA A 586 -5.42 19.25 -5.24
C ALA A 586 -6.16 20.60 -5.35
N ASP A 587 -6.65 21.14 -4.24
CA ASP A 587 -7.36 22.44 -4.14
C ASP A 587 -8.64 22.55 -4.99
N VAL A 588 -9.32 21.42 -5.26
CA VAL A 588 -10.58 21.43 -6.00
C VAL A 588 -11.67 22.19 -5.22
N PRO A 589 -12.38 23.16 -5.83
CA PRO A 589 -13.40 23.95 -5.15
C PRO A 589 -14.48 23.10 -4.47
N THR A 590 -14.89 23.53 -3.27
CA THR A 590 -15.87 22.81 -2.42
C THR A 590 -17.22 22.60 -3.10
N HIS A 591 -17.66 23.53 -3.95
CA HIS A 591 -18.91 23.38 -4.71
C HIS A 591 -18.84 22.28 -5.79
N ILE A 592 -17.65 22.02 -6.37
CA ILE A 592 -17.42 20.90 -7.30
C ILE A 592 -17.36 19.60 -6.51
N MET A 593 -16.62 19.57 -5.41
CA MET A 593 -16.59 18.40 -4.51
C MET A 593 -17.98 18.03 -3.98
N ALA A 594 -18.86 19.01 -3.78
CA ALA A 594 -20.26 18.79 -3.40
C ALA A 594 -21.07 18.05 -4.45
N LYS A 595 -20.94 18.45 -5.71
CA LYS A 595 -21.58 17.74 -6.83
C LYS A 595 -21.03 16.33 -7.04
N LEU A 596 -19.75 16.11 -6.72
CA LEU A 596 -19.08 14.81 -6.85
C LEU A 596 -19.37 13.84 -5.70
N SER A 597 -20.06 14.25 -4.64
CA SER A 597 -20.38 13.38 -3.51
C SER A 597 -21.75 12.74 -3.69
N SER A 598 -21.86 11.43 -3.44
CA SER A 598 -23.15 10.72 -3.45
C SER A 598 -23.99 10.98 -2.18
N SER A 599 -23.41 11.64 -1.17
CA SER A 599 -24.15 12.06 0.02
C SER A 599 -24.77 13.44 -0.21
N ARG A 600 -26.08 13.59 0.02
CA ARG A 600 -26.76 14.91 -0.01
C ARG A 600 -26.25 15.88 1.08
N SER A 601 -25.40 15.41 2.01
CA SER A 601 -24.82 16.24 3.08
C SER A 601 -23.75 17.24 2.62
N VAL A 602 -23.44 17.33 1.32
CA VAL A 602 -22.25 18.06 0.85
C VAL A 602 -22.53 19.51 0.42
N ALA A 603 -23.75 20.02 0.60
CA ALA A 603 -23.99 21.46 0.52
C ALA A 603 -23.34 22.28 1.67
N LEU A 604 -22.59 21.65 2.59
CA LEU A 604 -22.08 22.29 3.83
C LEU A 604 -20.60 22.01 4.13
N SER A 605 -19.80 21.59 3.15
CA SER A 605 -18.45 21.07 3.40
C SER A 605 -17.28 22.01 3.05
N SER A 606 -17.19 23.11 3.81
CA SER A 606 -15.88 23.55 4.31
C SER A 606 -15.96 23.41 5.84
N PHE A 607 -15.04 22.65 6.44
CA PHE A 607 -14.97 22.29 7.89
C PHE A 607 -15.84 21.15 8.45
N SER A 608 -16.70 20.48 7.69
CA SER A 608 -17.64 19.49 8.28
C SER A 608 -17.13 18.05 8.52
N ASN A 609 -15.80 17.79 8.56
CA ASN A 609 -15.29 16.49 9.05
C ASN A 609 -15.22 16.41 10.59
N ILE A 610 -15.69 17.45 11.29
CA ILE A 610 -15.97 17.43 12.71
C ILE A 610 -17.49 17.32 12.97
N ASN A 611 -18.36 17.84 12.11
CA ASN A 611 -19.82 17.82 12.37
C ASN A 611 -20.51 16.47 12.13
N VAL A 612 -20.02 15.64 11.20
CA VAL A 612 -20.54 14.25 11.03
C VAL A 612 -20.15 13.35 12.22
N LEU A 613 -19.17 13.77 13.02
CA LEU A 613 -18.77 13.14 14.29
C LEU A 613 -19.34 13.85 15.53
N LEU A 614 -20.02 14.99 15.35
CA LEU A 614 -20.55 15.79 16.46
C LEU A 614 -22.09 15.80 16.56
N PHE A 615 -22.89 15.63 15.49
CA PHE A 615 -24.32 15.98 15.55
C PHE A 615 -25.36 15.14 14.77
N ASP A 616 -25.09 13.94 14.25
CA ASP A 616 -26.18 13.14 13.63
C ASP A 616 -26.87 12.22 14.66
N ASP A 617 -27.92 12.76 15.28
CA ASP A 617 -28.89 12.04 16.10
C ASP A 617 -30.22 12.04 15.31
N ARG A 618 -30.57 10.86 14.75
CA ARG A 618 -31.88 10.41 14.18
C ARG A 618 -32.05 10.25 12.65
N ALA A 619 -32.20 8.96 12.32
CA ALA A 619 -33.24 8.32 11.50
C ALA A 619 -33.08 8.22 9.97
N SER A 620 -32.90 6.99 9.50
CA SER A 620 -33.99 6.27 8.82
C SER A 620 -33.76 4.76 8.83
N ASN A 621 -34.40 4.10 9.81
CA ASN A 621 -34.97 2.77 9.61
C ASN A 621 -36.14 2.90 8.63
N ALA A 622 -36.15 2.11 7.56
CA ALA A 622 -37.37 1.71 6.85
C ALA A 622 -37.11 0.40 6.07
N ASP A 623 -37.76 -0.65 6.56
CA ASP A 623 -38.17 -1.92 5.93
C ASP A 623 -37.11 -2.82 5.26
N GLY A 624 -36.99 -4.12 5.56
CA GLY A 624 -37.86 -5.04 6.32
C GLY A 624 -38.02 -6.35 5.56
N ARG A 625 -37.62 -7.50 6.15
CA ARG A 625 -38.48 -8.68 6.41
C ARG A 625 -37.72 -9.96 6.79
N ASN A 626 -38.29 -10.56 7.86
CA ASN A 626 -38.37 -11.96 8.30
C ASN A 626 -37.15 -12.53 9.04
N LYS A 627 -37.17 -12.61 10.39
CA LYS A 627 -38.00 -13.42 11.34
C LYS A 627 -37.60 -14.90 11.33
N ASP A 628 -37.04 -15.39 12.44
CA ASP A 628 -37.74 -16.24 13.41
C ASP A 628 -36.92 -16.38 14.73
N GLU A 629 -37.65 -16.24 15.85
CA GLU A 629 -37.58 -16.89 17.19
C GLU A 629 -36.23 -16.89 17.97
N ASP A 630 -36.10 -16.52 19.25
CA ASP A 630 -37.02 -16.51 20.39
C ASP A 630 -36.55 -15.57 21.55
N PRO A 631 -37.41 -15.20 22.52
CA PRO A 631 -37.21 -14.11 23.47
C PRO A 631 -36.88 -14.56 24.91
N VAL A 632 -35.89 -13.93 25.57
CA VAL A 632 -35.99 -13.61 27.01
C VAL A 632 -35.30 -12.26 27.26
N THR A 633 -36.13 -11.30 27.64
CA THR A 633 -35.79 -9.96 28.10
C THR A 633 -34.91 -9.97 29.35
N ASN A 634 -33.79 -9.26 29.33
CA ASN A 634 -33.43 -8.37 30.42
C ASN A 634 -32.78 -7.10 29.88
N GLN A 635 -33.36 -5.98 30.27
CA GLN A 635 -33.04 -4.64 29.81
C GLN A 635 -31.59 -4.27 30.15
N VAL A 636 -30.75 -4.08 29.13
CA VAL A 636 -29.60 -3.19 29.22
C VAL A 636 -29.86 -2.06 28.24
N LYS A 637 -30.21 -0.87 28.76
CA LYS A 637 -30.15 0.38 28.03
C LYS A 637 -28.70 0.56 27.54
N LEU A 638 -28.45 0.31 26.26
CA LEU A 638 -27.23 0.76 25.59
C LEU A 638 -27.30 2.29 25.47
N LEU A 639 -26.39 2.99 26.17
CA LEU A 639 -26.20 4.44 26.06
C LEU A 639 -25.57 4.79 24.70
N PRO A 640 -25.86 5.98 24.11
CA PRO A 640 -25.31 6.41 22.82
C PRO A 640 -23.78 6.59 22.90
N GLU A 641 -23.04 6.27 21.84
CA GLU A 641 -21.58 6.51 21.79
C GLU A 641 -21.26 8.01 21.95
N GLU A 642 -20.68 8.42 23.08
CA GLU A 642 -20.33 9.81 23.35
C GLU A 642 -19.25 10.36 22.41
N SER A 643 -19.48 11.59 21.93
CA SER A 643 -18.57 12.33 21.07
C SER A 643 -17.34 12.83 21.84
N VAL A 644 -16.12 12.50 21.38
CA VAL A 644 -14.84 12.84 22.05
C VAL A 644 -14.70 14.33 22.42
N PRO A 645 -15.11 15.30 21.57
CA PRO A 645 -15.04 16.72 21.90
C PRO A 645 -15.94 17.12 23.08
N ALA A 646 -17.17 16.59 23.12
CA ALA A 646 -18.10 16.84 24.21
C ALA A 646 -17.57 16.26 25.52
N THR A 647 -16.98 15.07 25.48
CA THR A 647 -16.28 14.49 26.64
C THR A 647 -15.10 15.37 27.08
N ALA A 648 -14.29 15.91 26.16
CA ALA A 648 -13.18 16.79 26.50
C ALA A 648 -13.65 18.08 27.21
N GLU A 649 -14.72 18.70 26.73
CA GLU A 649 -15.34 19.88 27.36
C GLU A 649 -15.96 19.54 28.72
N SER A 650 -16.62 18.38 28.84
CA SER A 650 -17.16 17.86 30.10
C SER A 650 -16.05 17.69 31.14
N LEU A 651 -14.93 17.04 30.77
CA LEU A 651 -13.78 16.84 31.66
C LEU A 651 -13.18 18.17 32.13
N VAL A 652 -13.06 19.17 31.25
CA VAL A 652 -12.58 20.50 31.63
C VAL A 652 -13.56 21.20 32.57
N LYS A 653 -14.88 21.05 32.36
CA LYS A 653 -15.91 21.59 33.26
C LYS A 653 -15.92 20.88 34.61
N ALA A 654 -15.86 19.55 34.63
CA ALA A 654 -15.77 18.73 35.84
C ALA A 654 -14.50 19.05 36.63
N SER A 655 -13.36 19.31 35.96
CA SER A 655 -12.11 19.71 36.62
C SER A 655 -12.20 21.00 37.44
N LYS A 656 -13.20 21.85 37.17
CA LYS A 656 -13.46 23.08 37.92
C LYS A 656 -14.56 22.92 38.99
N ASN A 657 -15.49 22.00 38.80
CA ASN A 657 -16.77 22.00 39.52
C ASN A 657 -17.09 20.68 40.27
N ASP A 658 -16.58 19.53 39.83
CA ASP A 658 -16.87 18.20 40.42
C ASP A 658 -15.67 17.23 40.25
N PRO A 659 -14.79 17.12 41.26
CA PRO A 659 -13.64 16.22 41.23
C PRO A 659 -13.99 14.72 41.22
N GLU A 660 -15.13 14.34 41.82
CA GLU A 660 -15.54 12.93 41.92
C GLU A 660 -16.12 12.42 40.59
N GLU A 661 -16.86 13.26 39.86
CA GLU A 661 -17.28 13.00 38.49
C GLU A 661 -16.06 12.89 37.55
N LEU A 662 -15.10 13.80 37.67
CA LEU A 662 -13.87 13.78 36.87
C LEU A 662 -13.11 12.45 37.02
N ASP A 663 -12.89 11.98 38.26
CA ASP A 663 -12.13 10.74 38.49
C ASP A 663 -12.89 9.50 38.01
N ARG A 664 -14.23 9.50 38.06
CA ARG A 664 -15.06 8.42 37.50
C ARG A 664 -14.96 8.38 35.97
N GLU A 665 -15.07 9.52 35.30
CA GLU A 665 -14.95 9.60 33.83
C GLU A 665 -13.56 9.20 33.36
N LEU A 666 -12.50 9.69 34.02
CA LEU A 666 -11.11 9.36 33.67
C LEU A 666 -10.82 7.86 33.81
N LYS A 667 -11.28 7.21 34.90
CA LYS A 667 -11.17 5.75 35.07
C LYS A 667 -11.94 4.97 34.00
N SER A 668 -13.11 5.49 33.60
CA SER A 668 -13.89 4.90 32.50
C SER A 668 -13.11 4.97 31.18
N ILE A 669 -12.54 6.13 30.85
CA ILE A 669 -11.74 6.35 29.64
C ILE A 669 -10.49 5.47 29.64
N GLU A 670 -9.79 5.34 30.77
CA GLU A 670 -8.60 4.49 30.90
C GLU A 670 -8.90 3.03 30.54
N LYS A 671 -10.02 2.49 31.03
CA LYS A 671 -10.40 1.08 30.84
C LYS A 671 -11.07 0.80 29.48
N SER A 672 -11.97 1.69 29.05
CA SER A 672 -12.89 1.39 27.93
C SER A 672 -12.44 1.95 26.59
N TRP A 673 -11.61 3.00 26.55
CA TRP A 673 -11.25 3.64 25.29
C TRP A 673 -10.02 3.01 24.64
N ARG A 674 -10.12 2.76 23.32
CA ARG A 674 -8.99 2.36 22.48
C ARG A 674 -7.92 3.47 22.43
N LEU A 675 -6.67 3.08 22.20
CA LEU A 675 -5.50 3.98 22.17
C LEU A 675 -5.69 5.18 21.20
N GLN A 676 -6.28 4.95 20.03
CA GLN A 676 -6.56 6.00 19.05
C GLN A 676 -7.55 7.06 19.57
N LYS A 677 -8.59 6.64 20.30
CA LYS A 677 -9.60 7.56 20.87
C LYS A 677 -8.98 8.41 21.98
N LYS A 678 -8.04 7.84 22.75
CA LYS A 678 -7.24 8.55 23.77
C LYS A 678 -6.30 9.60 23.16
N PHE A 679 -5.67 9.32 22.01
CA PHE A 679 -4.86 10.32 21.30
C PHE A 679 -5.68 11.50 20.78
N ILE A 680 -6.89 11.22 20.27
CA ILE A 680 -7.80 12.29 19.85
C ILE A 680 -8.17 13.14 21.05
N LEU A 681 -8.58 12.54 22.17
CA LEU A 681 -8.87 13.26 23.42
C LEU A 681 -7.69 14.15 23.87
N LEU A 682 -6.46 13.63 23.81
CA LEU A 682 -5.26 14.38 24.18
C LEU A 682 -5.10 15.66 23.35
N ASN A 683 -5.25 15.59 22.02
CA ASN A 683 -5.20 16.76 21.15
C ASN A 683 -6.27 17.81 21.49
N TYR A 684 -7.45 17.34 21.88
CA TYR A 684 -8.56 18.21 22.30
C TYR A 684 -8.27 18.92 23.62
N LEU A 685 -7.75 18.20 24.62
CA LEU A 685 -7.38 18.78 25.92
C LEU A 685 -6.23 19.78 25.80
N VAL A 686 -5.25 19.50 24.93
CA VAL A 686 -4.18 20.45 24.58
C VAL A 686 -4.76 21.72 23.97
N ASN A 687 -5.70 21.58 23.02
CA ASN A 687 -6.37 22.71 22.38
C ASN A 687 -7.19 23.57 23.38
N LEU A 688 -7.71 22.96 24.45
CA LEU A 688 -8.40 23.65 25.54
C LEU A 688 -7.45 24.24 26.59
N GLY A 689 -6.13 24.05 26.46
CA GLY A 689 -5.13 24.52 27.42
C GLY A 689 -5.19 23.82 28.78
N SER A 690 -5.74 22.60 28.87
CA SER A 690 -5.88 21.89 30.15
C SER A 690 -4.65 21.03 30.46
N GLU A 691 -3.62 21.66 31.01
CA GLU A 691 -2.33 21.01 31.34
C GLU A 691 -2.48 19.80 32.29
N ASP A 692 -3.30 19.91 33.34
CA ASP A 692 -3.51 18.84 34.32
C ASP A 692 -4.18 17.61 33.68
N LEU A 693 -5.21 17.82 32.85
CA LEU A 693 -5.91 16.71 32.18
C LEU A 693 -5.03 16.07 31.10
N VAL A 694 -4.21 16.85 30.40
CA VAL A 694 -3.20 16.32 29.47
C VAL A 694 -2.23 15.40 30.21
N GLU A 695 -1.76 15.80 31.39
CA GLU A 695 -0.90 14.96 32.22
C GLU A 695 -1.60 13.67 32.67
N ARG A 696 -2.84 13.77 33.17
CA ARG A 696 -3.60 12.59 33.61
C ARG A 696 -3.83 11.61 32.46
N VAL A 697 -4.16 12.10 31.26
CA VAL A 697 -4.35 11.25 30.08
C VAL A 697 -3.04 10.63 29.58
N LEU A 698 -1.92 11.35 29.64
CA LEU A 698 -0.59 10.82 29.29
C LEU A 698 -0.19 9.63 30.20
N ARG A 699 -0.63 9.61 31.47
CA ARG A 699 -0.37 8.49 32.39
C ARG A 699 -1.09 7.21 31.97
N PHE A 700 -2.16 7.28 31.18
CA PHE A 700 -2.90 6.12 30.65
C PHE A 700 -2.21 5.47 29.45
N LEU A 701 -1.15 6.09 28.91
CA LEU A 701 -0.51 5.65 27.67
C LEU A 701 0.72 4.78 27.97
N PRO A 702 1.02 3.80 27.10
CA PRO A 702 2.25 3.02 27.19
C PRO A 702 3.50 3.92 27.17
N ASP A 703 4.57 3.50 27.84
CA ASP A 703 5.78 4.32 28.06
C ASP A 703 6.40 4.90 26.78
N GLU A 704 6.37 4.15 25.68
CA GLU A 704 6.86 4.61 24.38
C GLU A 704 6.08 5.83 23.86
N HIS A 705 4.75 5.78 23.90
CA HIS A 705 3.88 6.86 23.44
C HIS A 705 3.85 8.03 24.43
N LYS A 706 3.95 7.73 25.73
CA LYS A 706 4.04 8.73 26.79
C LYS A 706 5.27 9.62 26.60
N ARG A 707 6.44 9.04 26.31
CA ARG A 707 7.67 9.81 26.02
C ARG A 707 7.56 10.67 24.76
N GLN A 708 6.93 10.13 23.70
CA GLN A 708 6.78 10.86 22.44
C GLN A 708 5.78 12.04 22.52
N LEU A 709 4.73 11.92 23.34
CA LEU A 709 3.65 12.91 23.44
C LEU A 709 3.77 13.83 24.68
N GLU A 710 4.74 13.57 25.57
CA GLU A 710 5.04 14.44 26.71
C GLU A 710 5.18 15.93 26.32
N PRO A 711 5.85 16.30 25.21
CA PRO A 711 6.02 17.71 24.85
C PRO A 711 4.72 18.45 24.55
N MET A 712 3.60 17.75 24.38
CA MET A 712 2.28 18.37 24.26
C MET A 712 1.86 19.12 25.53
N LYS A 713 2.46 18.82 26.69
CA LYS A 713 2.28 19.60 27.92
C LYS A 713 2.76 21.04 27.76
N SER A 714 3.92 21.25 27.14
CA SER A 714 4.46 22.58 26.88
C SER A 714 3.53 23.39 25.96
N ILE A 715 2.91 22.74 24.96
CA ILE A 715 1.88 23.37 24.11
C ILE A 715 0.65 23.76 24.94
N ALA A 716 0.12 22.84 25.76
CA ALA A 716 -1.04 23.11 26.60
C ALA A 716 -0.77 24.25 27.59
N HIS A 717 0.43 24.32 28.17
CA HIS A 717 0.87 25.39 29.07
C HIS A 717 0.94 26.75 28.36
N ILE A 718 1.51 26.81 27.14
CA ILE A 718 1.55 28.03 26.32
C ILE A 718 0.11 28.51 26.05
N ILE A 719 -0.77 27.62 25.59
CA ILE A 719 -2.18 27.96 25.32
C ILE A 719 -2.89 28.45 26.59
N LYS A 720 -2.74 27.73 27.71
CA LYS A 720 -3.32 28.09 29.02
C LYS A 720 -2.90 29.48 29.47
N SER A 721 -1.61 29.79 29.38
CA SER A 721 -1.05 31.07 29.81
C SER A 721 -1.61 32.25 29.00
N SER A 722 -1.84 32.05 27.70
CA SER A 722 -2.46 33.05 26.83
C SER A 722 -3.96 33.21 27.07
N LEU A 723 -4.68 32.14 27.38
CA LEU A 723 -6.12 32.20 27.68
C LEU A 723 -6.41 32.80 29.06
N ALA A 724 -5.52 32.62 30.03
CA ALA A 724 -5.62 33.21 31.36
C ALA A 724 -5.47 34.75 31.35
N ASN A 725 -4.73 35.31 30.40
CA ASN A 725 -4.55 36.77 30.26
C ASN A 725 -5.83 37.57 29.95
N ALA A 726 -6.98 36.91 29.74
CA ALA A 726 -8.28 37.56 29.60
C ALA A 726 -8.96 37.88 30.95
N ASN A 727 -8.56 37.21 32.05
CA ASN A 727 -9.10 37.42 33.39
C ASN A 727 -7.94 37.51 34.39
N CYS A 728 -7.81 38.66 35.06
CA CYS A 728 -6.76 39.02 36.03
C CYS A 728 -6.12 37.83 36.79
N ASP A 729 -4.93 37.40 36.34
CA ASP A 729 -3.78 36.96 37.14
C ASP A 729 -2.65 36.61 36.16
N LYS A 730 -1.52 37.33 36.20
CA LYS A 730 -0.41 37.15 35.25
C LYS A 730 0.35 35.84 35.56
N PRO A 731 0.36 34.81 34.69
CA PRO A 731 1.34 33.73 34.78
C PRO A 731 2.75 34.30 34.56
N SER A 732 3.76 33.80 35.28
CA SER A 732 5.12 34.33 35.19
C SER A 732 5.70 34.14 33.78
N SER A 733 6.19 35.23 33.19
CA SER A 733 6.86 35.25 31.86
C SER A 733 7.95 34.17 31.72
N GLU A 734 8.58 33.76 32.83
CA GLU A 734 9.63 32.75 32.91
C GLU A 734 9.16 31.32 32.53
N SER A 735 7.97 30.90 33.00
CA SER A 735 7.49 29.51 32.79
C SER A 735 7.12 29.24 31.32
N VAL A 736 6.59 30.26 30.65
CA VAL A 736 6.26 30.19 29.22
C VAL A 736 7.53 30.14 28.37
N LYS A 737 8.57 30.90 28.73
CA LYS A 737 9.89 30.84 28.07
C LYS A 737 10.52 29.45 28.18
N GLN A 738 10.47 28.81 29.34
CA GLN A 738 10.96 27.45 29.51
C GLN A 738 10.21 26.45 28.61
N SER A 739 8.88 26.60 28.50
CA SER A 739 8.06 25.74 27.63
C SER A 739 8.41 25.92 26.14
N ILE A 740 8.74 27.14 25.73
CA ILE A 740 9.19 27.43 24.37
C ILE A 740 10.58 26.84 24.11
N GLU A 741 11.51 27.00 25.04
CA GLU A 741 12.87 26.43 24.95
C GLU A 741 12.83 24.89 24.85
N ASN A 742 11.96 24.24 25.64
CA ASN A 742 11.74 22.79 25.56
C ASN A 742 11.31 22.36 24.16
N LEU A 743 10.42 23.12 23.50
CA LEU A 743 10.00 22.83 22.13
C LEU A 743 11.12 23.07 21.11
N GLN A 744 11.97 24.08 21.28
CA GLN A 744 13.09 24.35 20.38
C GLN A 744 14.13 23.21 20.37
N ASN A 745 14.36 22.62 21.53
CA ASN A 745 15.36 21.56 21.74
C ASN A 745 14.95 20.19 21.16
N LEU A 746 13.66 19.98 20.84
CA LEU A 746 13.17 18.74 20.24
C LEU A 746 13.75 18.47 18.85
N SER A 747 13.89 17.20 18.46
CA SER A 747 14.27 16.85 17.08
C SER A 747 13.18 17.24 16.07
N SER A 748 13.52 17.37 14.78
CA SER A 748 12.51 17.65 13.74
C SER A 748 11.41 16.58 13.70
N GLN A 749 11.75 15.32 14.02
CA GLN A 749 10.81 14.20 14.02
C GLN A 749 9.86 14.26 15.23
N ASP A 750 10.36 14.63 16.40
CA ASP A 750 9.55 14.76 17.61
C ASP A 750 8.62 15.97 17.52
N LEU A 751 9.14 17.10 17.03
CA LEU A 751 8.34 18.28 16.69
C LEU A 751 7.20 17.92 15.74
N TYR A 752 7.46 17.09 14.73
CA TYR A 752 6.42 16.66 13.81
C TYR A 752 5.32 15.83 14.50
N VAL A 753 5.67 14.98 15.46
CA VAL A 753 4.67 14.20 16.21
C VAL A 753 3.86 15.11 17.15
N THR A 754 4.51 16.06 17.82
CA THR A 754 3.87 16.98 18.77
C THR A 754 3.01 18.05 18.06
N MET A 755 3.41 18.51 16.87
CA MET A 755 2.82 19.65 16.13
C MET A 755 2.11 19.22 14.85
N ARG A 756 1.20 18.22 14.92
CA ARG A 756 0.41 17.71 13.78
C ARG A 756 -1.11 17.68 14.02
N GLY A 757 -1.57 18.25 15.13
CA GLY A 757 -2.97 18.19 15.54
C GLY A 757 -3.77 19.48 15.29
N PRO A 758 -5.09 19.45 15.59
CA PRO A 758 -5.96 20.63 15.47
C PRO A 758 -5.58 21.79 16.40
N HIS A 759 -4.74 21.54 17.42
CA HIS A 759 -4.22 22.54 18.34
C HIS A 759 -3.29 23.56 17.70
N LEU A 760 -2.78 23.33 16.48
CA LEU A 760 -1.84 24.25 15.82
C LEU A 760 -2.41 25.65 15.60
N ASP A 761 -3.66 25.77 15.15
CA ASP A 761 -4.29 27.07 14.92
C ASP A 761 -4.39 27.86 16.23
N THR A 762 -4.88 27.21 17.29
CA THR A 762 -4.99 27.81 18.62
C THR A 762 -3.62 28.15 19.20
N LEU A 763 -2.63 27.26 19.05
CA LEU A 763 -1.25 27.49 19.51
C LEU A 763 -0.64 28.72 18.85
N PHE A 764 -0.75 28.86 17.52
CA PHE A 764 -0.19 30.00 16.80
C PHE A 764 -0.89 31.32 17.16
N ARG A 765 -2.21 31.27 17.41
CA ARG A 765 -2.97 32.43 17.88
C ARG A 765 -2.54 32.86 19.29
N CYS A 766 -2.37 31.88 20.18
CA CYS A 766 -1.98 32.08 21.57
C CYS A 766 -0.47 32.31 21.78
N TRP A 767 0.34 32.24 20.72
CA TRP A 767 1.79 32.36 20.88
C TRP A 767 2.20 33.77 21.32
N PRO A 768 3.09 33.95 22.31
CA PRO A 768 3.51 35.28 22.77
C PRO A 768 4.12 36.12 21.64
N THR A 769 3.65 37.36 21.48
CA THR A 769 4.12 38.26 20.40
C THR A 769 5.63 38.51 20.48
N GLU A 770 6.18 38.61 21.70
CA GLU A 770 7.62 38.81 21.96
C GLU A 770 8.49 37.60 21.55
N GLN A 771 7.89 36.42 21.36
CA GLN A 771 8.58 35.14 21.09
C GLN A 771 8.22 34.57 19.71
N ILE A 772 7.71 35.41 18.79
CA ILE A 772 7.43 35.01 17.40
C ILE A 772 8.70 34.53 16.67
N PRO A 773 9.90 35.10 16.85
CA PRO A 773 11.13 34.58 16.24
C PRO A 773 11.37 33.09 16.56
N ASP A 774 11.06 32.67 17.79
CA ASP A 774 11.19 31.28 18.24
C ASP A 774 10.20 30.36 17.53
N LEU A 775 8.96 30.83 17.31
CA LEU A 775 7.95 30.10 16.55
C LEU A 775 8.33 29.96 15.07
N VAL A 776 8.91 31.01 14.49
CA VAL A 776 9.43 30.99 13.10
C VAL A 776 10.57 29.98 13.00
N PHE A 777 11.48 29.92 13.97
CA PHE A 777 12.55 28.93 14.02
C PHE A 777 12.01 27.49 14.08
N ILE A 778 11.07 27.21 14.99
CA ILE A 778 10.42 25.89 15.13
C ILE A 778 9.73 25.51 13.81
N THR A 779 9.00 26.44 13.20
CA THR A 779 8.26 26.20 11.94
C THR A 779 9.21 25.93 10.77
N LYS A 780 10.34 26.65 10.68
CA LYS A 780 11.38 26.36 9.68
C LYS A 780 11.98 24.97 9.87
N LYS A 781 12.19 24.52 11.11
CA LYS A 781 12.68 23.17 11.43
C LYS A 781 11.71 22.07 10.97
N LEU A 782 10.40 22.33 11.02
CA LEU A 782 9.34 21.44 10.47
C LEU A 782 9.28 21.47 8.94
N SER A 783 9.45 22.65 8.32
CA SER A 783 9.39 22.80 6.85
C SER A 783 10.46 21.96 6.11
N LYS A 784 11.64 21.76 6.72
CA LYS A 784 12.73 20.91 6.18
C LYS A 784 12.32 19.44 5.98
N LEU A 785 11.25 18.97 6.62
CA LEU A 785 10.67 17.63 6.41
C LEU A 785 9.64 17.58 5.27
N GLY A 786 9.47 18.66 4.50
CA GLY A 786 8.57 18.72 3.35
C GLY A 786 7.13 19.17 3.67
N LEU A 787 6.92 19.82 4.82
CA LEU A 787 5.61 20.24 5.32
C LEU A 787 5.35 21.74 5.10
N ASN A 788 5.30 22.15 3.83
CA ASN A 788 5.11 23.56 3.46
C ASN A 788 3.75 24.13 3.93
N SER A 789 2.77 23.28 4.27
CA SER A 789 1.45 23.69 4.75
C SER A 789 1.49 24.33 6.15
N VAL A 790 2.44 23.95 7.02
CA VAL A 790 2.55 24.51 8.38
C VAL A 790 3.03 25.96 8.33
N SER A 791 3.98 26.27 7.42
CA SER A 791 4.45 27.63 7.18
C SER A 791 3.33 28.55 6.67
N LEU A 792 2.45 28.03 5.79
CA LEU A 792 1.28 28.77 5.32
C LEU A 792 0.22 29.00 6.40
N GLN A 793 -0.01 28.00 7.26
CA GLN A 793 -0.91 28.13 8.41
C GLN A 793 -0.42 29.19 9.40
N LEU A 794 0.87 29.16 9.74
CA LEU A 794 1.47 30.19 10.60
C LEU A 794 1.39 31.58 9.95
N ALA A 795 1.74 31.67 8.66
CA ALA A 795 1.67 32.93 7.92
C ALA A 795 0.25 33.52 7.95
N GLY A 796 -0.78 32.69 7.77
CA GLY A 796 -2.17 33.14 7.88
C GLY A 796 -2.53 33.65 9.27
N VAL A 797 -2.12 32.95 10.33
CA VAL A 797 -2.38 33.40 11.71
C VAL A 797 -1.63 34.70 12.05
N LEU A 798 -0.40 34.89 11.55
CA LEU A 798 0.34 36.15 11.73
C LEU A 798 -0.35 37.32 11.03
N ILE A 799 -0.89 37.10 9.83
CA ILE A 799 -1.70 38.11 9.12
C ILE A 799 -2.94 38.46 9.92
N ASN A 800 -3.65 37.47 10.44
CA ASN A 800 -4.83 37.70 11.29
C ASN A 800 -4.47 38.52 12.54
N ARG A 801 -3.24 38.41 13.04
CA ARG A 801 -2.73 39.21 14.18
C ARG A 801 -2.24 40.61 13.80
N GLY A 802 -2.31 41.01 12.54
CA GLY A 802 -1.77 42.29 12.04
C GLY A 802 -0.25 42.31 11.90
N LEU A 803 0.40 41.14 11.84
CA LEU A 803 1.86 40.98 11.76
C LEU A 803 2.29 40.53 10.36
N SER A 804 1.76 41.18 9.32
CA SER A 804 2.02 40.86 7.91
C SER A 804 3.49 41.01 7.52
N ASP A 805 4.24 41.92 8.15
CA ASP A 805 5.65 42.17 7.84
C ASP A 805 6.55 40.94 8.06
N LEU A 806 6.19 40.10 9.04
CA LEU A 806 6.95 38.89 9.40
C LEU A 806 6.70 37.73 8.43
N VAL A 807 5.65 37.80 7.60
CA VAL A 807 5.27 36.73 6.65
C VAL A 807 6.34 36.48 5.60
N SER A 808 7.03 37.54 5.17
CA SER A 808 8.14 37.48 4.20
C SER A 808 9.24 36.52 4.65
N THR A 809 9.44 36.37 5.97
CA THR A 809 10.47 35.51 6.56
C THR A 809 10.12 34.02 6.55
N LEU A 810 8.85 33.67 6.28
CA LEU A 810 8.31 32.30 6.30
C LEU A 810 8.08 31.70 4.90
N LEU A 811 7.88 32.54 3.89
CA LEU A 811 7.51 32.10 2.54
C LEU A 811 8.75 31.95 1.63
N GLU A 812 9.40 30.79 1.65
CA GLU A 812 10.55 30.51 0.77
C GLU A 812 10.13 30.19 -0.69
N ASN A 813 8.92 29.69 -0.93
CA ASN A 813 8.44 29.20 -2.24
C ASN A 813 7.14 29.85 -2.76
N ASN A 814 6.34 30.49 -1.88
CA ASN A 814 5.05 31.10 -2.26
C ASN A 814 5.18 32.62 -2.26
N LYS A 815 4.62 33.30 -3.27
CA LYS A 815 4.65 34.77 -3.33
C LYS A 815 3.64 35.43 -2.39
N THR A 816 2.52 34.77 -2.08
CA THR A 816 1.42 35.28 -1.24
C THR A 816 0.79 34.16 -0.40
N VAL A 817 0.05 34.52 0.65
CA VAL A 817 -0.74 33.57 1.46
C VAL A 817 -2.16 33.47 0.88
N PRO A 818 -2.63 32.29 0.45
CA PRO A 818 -3.99 32.13 -0.05
C PRO A 818 -5.03 32.48 1.02
N PHE A 819 -6.15 33.10 0.62
CA PHE A 819 -7.18 33.54 1.57
C PHE A 819 -7.78 32.39 2.39
N THR A 820 -7.73 31.15 1.89
CA THR A 820 -8.20 29.95 2.62
C THR A 820 -7.45 29.69 3.92
N PHE A 821 -6.25 30.23 4.11
CA PHE A 821 -5.51 30.18 5.37
C PHE A 821 -5.80 31.38 6.29
N LEU A 822 -6.53 32.39 5.82
CA LEU A 822 -6.89 33.60 6.57
C LEU A 822 -8.27 33.49 7.24
N VAL A 823 -9.20 32.71 6.67
CA VAL A 823 -10.64 32.70 7.00
C VAL A 823 -11.02 32.19 8.40
N GLY A 824 -10.06 31.79 9.22
CA GLY A 824 -10.29 31.16 10.52
C GLY A 824 -10.99 29.79 10.42
N ASN A 825 -11.58 29.34 11.53
CA ASN A 825 -12.35 28.09 11.58
C ASN A 825 -13.58 28.24 12.51
N PRO A 826 -14.56 27.31 12.50
CA PRO A 826 -15.77 27.44 13.32
C PRO A 826 -15.57 27.53 14.84
N ARG A 827 -14.44 27.08 15.39
CA ARG A 827 -14.12 27.26 16.82
C ARG A 827 -13.45 28.60 17.09
N ASN A 828 -12.57 29.01 16.19
CA ASN A 828 -11.82 30.26 16.23
C ASN A 828 -12.26 31.14 15.06
N SER A 829 -13.52 31.57 15.09
CA SER A 829 -14.04 32.54 14.11
C SER A 829 -13.30 33.86 14.27
N LEU A 830 -13.07 34.56 13.15
CA LEU A 830 -12.29 35.80 13.19
C LEU A 830 -12.99 36.86 14.02
N THR A 831 -12.23 37.54 14.87
CA THR A 831 -12.70 38.78 15.49
C THR A 831 -12.72 39.92 14.47
N LYS A 832 -13.36 41.05 14.82
CA LYS A 832 -13.40 42.23 13.94
C LYS A 832 -12.00 42.73 13.57
N SER A 833 -11.07 42.78 14.52
CA SER A 833 -9.69 43.22 14.27
C SER A 833 -8.94 42.23 13.37
N GLU A 834 -9.09 40.93 13.60
CA GLU A 834 -8.46 39.89 12.79
C GLU A 834 -8.98 39.89 11.35
N PHE A 835 -10.29 40.07 11.18
CA PHE A 835 -10.93 40.19 9.87
C PHE A 835 -10.38 41.42 9.11
N LEU A 836 -10.31 42.59 9.77
CA LEU A 836 -9.80 43.80 9.14
C LEU A 836 -8.33 43.69 8.72
N ALA A 837 -7.47 43.12 9.57
CA ALA A 837 -6.06 42.89 9.26
C ALA A 837 -5.90 41.93 8.05
N SER A 838 -6.71 40.88 8.00
CA SER A 838 -6.73 39.93 6.88
C SER A 838 -7.17 40.56 5.57
N VAL A 839 -8.19 41.43 5.63
CA VAL A 839 -8.68 42.15 4.44
C VAL A 839 -7.69 43.21 3.97
N GLU A 840 -7.00 43.90 4.87
CA GLU A 840 -5.95 44.84 4.52
C GLU A 840 -4.80 44.14 3.79
N TYR A 841 -4.35 42.99 4.31
CA TYR A 841 -3.39 42.14 3.62
C TYR A 841 -3.91 41.70 2.24
N LEU A 842 -5.12 41.15 2.15
CA LEU A 842 -5.70 40.70 0.88
C LEU A 842 -5.86 41.86 -0.12
N LYS A 843 -6.23 43.06 0.31
CA LYS A 843 -6.28 44.23 -0.59
C LYS A 843 -4.91 44.59 -1.16
N SER A 844 -3.83 44.39 -0.39
CA SER A 844 -2.47 44.69 -0.82
C SER A 844 -1.88 43.64 -1.78
N VAL A 845 -2.32 42.38 -1.70
CA VAL A 845 -1.71 41.27 -2.46
C VAL A 845 -2.65 40.57 -3.45
N ASP A 846 -3.96 40.55 -3.20
CA ASP A 846 -4.96 39.79 -3.96
C ASP A 846 -6.40 40.29 -3.71
N SER A 847 -6.70 41.49 -4.22
CA SER A 847 -7.98 42.17 -3.98
C SER A 847 -9.18 41.45 -4.61
N GLN A 848 -8.96 40.61 -5.62
CA GLN A 848 -10.02 39.90 -6.36
C GLN A 848 -10.69 38.82 -5.49
N HIS A 849 -9.98 38.26 -4.51
CA HIS A 849 -10.48 37.17 -3.67
C HIS A 849 -11.14 37.63 -2.36
N VAL A 850 -11.27 38.94 -2.13
CA VAL A 850 -11.94 39.49 -0.93
C VAL A 850 -13.39 38.98 -0.80
N PRO A 851 -14.23 38.90 -1.84
CA PRO A 851 -15.58 38.31 -1.73
C PRO A 851 -15.57 36.84 -1.28
N GLY A 852 -14.64 36.04 -1.82
CA GLY A 852 -14.48 34.63 -1.45
C GLY A 852 -14.01 34.44 -0.01
N PHE A 853 -13.13 35.34 0.46
CA PHE A 853 -12.71 35.40 1.86
C PHE A 853 -13.90 35.72 2.78
N VAL A 854 -14.70 36.74 2.44
CA VAL A 854 -15.88 37.14 3.22
C VAL A 854 -16.91 36.02 3.34
N ASP A 855 -17.20 35.31 2.23
CA ASP A 855 -18.10 34.13 2.23
C ASP A 855 -17.65 33.06 3.24
N HIS A 856 -16.36 32.73 3.25
CA HIS A 856 -15.81 31.70 4.15
C HIS A 856 -15.78 32.16 5.60
N CYS A 857 -15.45 33.42 5.87
CA CYS A 857 -15.48 33.98 7.23
C CYS A 857 -16.91 33.98 7.80
N LEU A 858 -17.91 34.41 7.01
CA LEU A 858 -19.31 34.39 7.42
C LEU A 858 -19.82 32.97 7.66
N ARG A 859 -19.43 32.01 6.81
CA ARG A 859 -19.76 30.59 7.00
C ARG A 859 -19.16 30.05 8.29
N ASN A 860 -17.88 30.30 8.55
CA ASN A 860 -17.20 29.83 9.76
C ASN A 860 -17.79 30.47 11.01
N ALA A 861 -18.10 31.77 10.97
CA ALA A 861 -18.73 32.48 12.08
C ALA A 861 -20.16 31.96 12.36
N ALA A 862 -20.94 31.67 11.31
CA ALA A 862 -22.29 31.11 11.45
C ALA A 862 -22.32 29.68 12.01
N LEU A 863 -21.24 28.91 11.79
CA LEU A 863 -21.04 27.58 12.39
C LEU A 863 -20.45 27.65 13.81
N SER A 864 -20.08 28.83 14.30
CA SER A 864 -19.46 29.00 15.60
C SER A 864 -20.49 29.11 16.73
N THR A 865 -20.07 28.75 17.95
CA THR A 865 -20.84 28.93 19.18
C THR A 865 -20.76 30.36 19.73
N ASN A 866 -19.92 31.23 19.15
CA ASN A 866 -19.71 32.60 19.60
C ASN A 866 -20.58 33.57 18.78
N ASP A 867 -21.72 33.95 19.36
CA ASP A 867 -22.68 34.87 18.74
C ASP A 867 -22.12 36.29 18.56
N ASP A 868 -21.24 36.75 19.46
CA ASP A 868 -20.66 38.09 19.37
C ASP A 868 -19.77 38.25 18.13
N ASN A 869 -18.88 37.29 17.88
CA ASN A 869 -18.04 37.30 16.68
C ASN A 869 -18.91 37.23 15.41
N PHE A 870 -19.95 36.40 15.44
CA PHE A 870 -20.88 36.26 14.32
C PHE A 870 -21.61 37.57 13.99
N TYR A 871 -22.20 38.23 14.99
CA TYR A 871 -22.91 39.49 14.80
C TYR A 871 -21.96 40.63 14.41
N GLN A 872 -20.78 40.72 15.02
CA GLN A 872 -19.79 41.73 14.68
C GLN A 872 -19.27 41.59 13.25
N LEU A 873 -19.11 40.35 12.76
CA LEU A 873 -18.68 40.09 11.40
C LEU A 873 -19.75 40.51 10.38
N ILE A 874 -21.02 40.17 10.63
CA ILE A 874 -22.14 40.63 9.79
C ILE A 874 -22.16 42.15 9.74
N ARG A 875 -22.13 42.84 10.89
CA ARG A 875 -22.07 44.31 10.96
C ARG A 875 -20.93 44.88 10.13
N THR A 876 -19.74 44.30 10.26
CA THR A 876 -18.55 44.78 9.57
C THR A 876 -18.68 44.62 8.06
N VAL A 877 -19.28 43.54 7.57
CA VAL A 877 -19.44 43.26 6.13
C VAL A 877 -20.50 44.16 5.48
N VAL A 878 -21.64 44.38 6.16
CA VAL A 878 -22.78 45.13 5.58
C VAL A 878 -22.67 46.64 5.76
N SER A 879 -21.82 47.10 6.69
CA SER A 879 -21.62 48.53 6.98
C SER A 879 -20.41 49.11 6.22
N PRO A 880 -20.29 50.45 6.13
CA PRO A 880 -19.08 51.08 5.61
C PRO A 880 -17.83 50.62 6.37
N PRO A 881 -16.69 50.36 5.68
CA PRO A 881 -16.40 50.68 4.28
C PRO A 881 -16.75 49.56 3.27
N PHE A 882 -17.32 48.43 3.70
CA PHE A 882 -17.51 47.26 2.85
C PHE A 882 -18.81 47.29 2.06
N ASN A 883 -19.93 47.68 2.69
CA ASN A 883 -21.25 47.78 2.07
C ASN A 883 -21.63 46.56 1.19
N MET A 884 -21.27 45.35 1.62
CA MET A 884 -21.48 44.15 0.82
C MET A 884 -22.89 43.59 1.05
N ASP A 885 -23.60 43.29 -0.04
CA ASP A 885 -24.87 42.56 0.00
C ASP A 885 -24.61 41.07 0.29
N LEU A 886 -25.17 40.58 1.39
CA LEU A 886 -25.04 39.19 1.82
C LEU A 886 -25.52 38.20 0.75
N LEU A 887 -26.55 38.52 -0.04
CA LEU A 887 -27.04 37.65 -1.11
C LEU A 887 -26.10 37.55 -2.31
N GLN A 888 -25.27 38.58 -2.52
CA GLN A 888 -24.33 38.66 -3.64
C GLN A 888 -22.97 38.09 -3.27
N VAL A 889 -22.49 38.37 -2.04
CA VAL A 889 -21.16 37.95 -1.58
C VAL A 889 -21.13 36.47 -1.16
N CYS A 890 -22.23 35.94 -0.62
CA CYS A 890 -22.28 34.58 -0.11
C CYS A 890 -22.82 33.58 -1.14
N ILE A 891 -22.17 32.42 -1.27
CA ILE A 891 -22.68 31.32 -2.09
C ILE A 891 -23.82 30.57 -1.37
N GLN A 892 -24.63 29.85 -2.14
CA GLN A 892 -25.83 29.17 -1.64
C GLN A 892 -25.61 28.29 -0.37
N PRO A 893 -24.52 27.49 -0.26
CA PRO A 893 -24.11 26.84 1.00
C PRO A 893 -24.04 27.76 2.22
N THR A 894 -23.35 28.89 2.11
CA THR A 894 -23.18 29.85 3.20
C THR A 894 -24.51 30.46 3.58
N LEU A 895 -25.32 30.82 2.59
CA LEU A 895 -26.65 31.37 2.84
C LEU A 895 -27.57 30.40 3.60
N GLN A 896 -27.45 29.09 3.35
CA GLN A 896 -28.19 28.06 4.11
C GLN A 896 -27.73 27.97 5.58
N VAL A 897 -26.42 28.00 5.82
CA VAL A 897 -25.87 28.03 7.20
C VAL A 897 -26.33 29.28 7.93
N LEU A 898 -26.20 30.44 7.28
CA LEU A 898 -26.62 31.73 7.83
C LEU A 898 -28.10 31.69 8.17
N TYR A 899 -28.95 31.25 7.24
CA TYR A 899 -30.39 31.11 7.48
C TYR A 899 -30.69 30.22 8.69
N HIS A 900 -30.07 29.04 8.77
CA HIS A 900 -30.31 28.11 9.87
C HIS A 900 -29.83 28.68 11.22
N ARG A 901 -28.66 29.33 11.26
CA ARG A 901 -28.14 29.97 12.48
C ARG A 901 -29.05 31.12 12.94
N LEU A 902 -29.57 31.90 12.00
CA LEU A 902 -30.51 32.98 12.27
C LEU A 902 -31.87 32.44 12.75
N GLU A 903 -32.36 31.32 12.21
CA GLU A 903 -33.62 30.68 12.64
C GLU A 903 -33.55 30.12 14.08
N VAL A 904 -32.37 29.63 14.50
CA VAL A 904 -32.16 29.01 15.84
C VAL A 904 -31.82 30.04 16.94
N SER A 905 -31.40 31.25 16.57
CA SER A 905 -30.98 32.29 17.52
C SER A 905 -32.18 32.95 18.20
N LYS A 906 -32.35 32.75 19.51
CA LYS A 906 -33.56 33.18 20.26
C LYS A 906 -33.68 34.69 20.48
N ASN A 907 -32.59 35.47 20.37
CA ASN A 907 -32.55 36.92 20.62
C ASN A 907 -31.63 37.64 19.61
N LEU A 908 -32.06 37.75 18.35
CA LEU A 908 -31.29 38.45 17.32
C LEU A 908 -31.37 39.97 17.48
N PRO A 909 -30.24 40.69 17.46
CA PRO A 909 -30.24 42.15 17.41
C PRO A 909 -30.98 42.68 16.16
N GLU A 910 -31.73 43.78 16.32
CA GLU A 910 -32.60 44.33 15.27
C GLU A 910 -31.84 44.75 14.00
N ASP A 911 -30.61 45.26 14.17
CA ASP A 911 -29.71 45.63 13.09
C ASP A 911 -29.22 44.43 12.28
N ILE A 912 -28.98 43.29 12.93
CA ILE A 912 -28.63 42.02 12.26
C ILE A 912 -29.84 41.47 11.50
N LEU A 913 -31.03 41.58 12.09
CA LEU A 913 -32.27 41.11 11.48
C LEU A 913 -32.60 41.88 10.21
N GLN A 914 -32.41 43.21 10.21
CA GLN A 914 -32.54 44.05 9.01
C GLN A 914 -31.50 43.67 7.94
N ALA A 915 -30.23 43.54 8.33
CA ALA A 915 -29.15 43.18 7.40
C ALA A 915 -29.34 41.79 6.76
N ALA A 916 -29.87 40.82 7.50
CA ALA A 916 -30.07 39.46 7.04
C ALA A 916 -31.47 39.17 6.46
N GLN A 917 -32.38 40.15 6.49
CA GLN A 917 -33.77 40.02 6.01
C GLN A 917 -33.87 39.46 4.57
N PRO A 918 -33.03 39.87 3.60
CA PRO A 918 -33.07 39.32 2.25
C PRO A 918 -32.72 37.82 2.19
N VAL A 919 -31.82 37.36 3.07
CA VAL A 919 -31.45 35.94 3.19
C VAL A 919 -32.60 35.13 3.77
N VAL A 920 -33.27 35.65 4.80
CA VAL A 920 -34.44 35.02 5.42
C VAL A 920 -35.58 34.89 4.41
N GLN A 921 -35.94 35.96 3.72
CA GLN A 921 -37.01 35.96 2.71
C GLN A 921 -36.76 34.94 1.59
N LYS A 922 -35.53 34.84 1.07
CA LYS A 922 -35.15 33.89 0.02
C LYS A 922 -35.39 32.44 0.44
N PHE A 923 -35.03 32.06 1.66
CA PHE A 923 -35.16 30.68 2.13
C PHE A 923 -36.55 30.34 2.68
N THR A 924 -37.28 31.30 3.26
CA THR A 924 -38.70 31.10 3.60
C THR A 924 -39.53 30.85 2.34
N ALA A 925 -39.29 31.58 1.25
CA ALA A 925 -39.95 31.36 -0.03
C ALA A 925 -39.62 29.99 -0.66
N LEU A 926 -38.38 29.52 -0.52
CA LEU A 926 -37.96 28.18 -0.98
C LEU A 926 -38.59 27.06 -0.13
N LYS A 927 -38.72 27.26 1.19
CA LYS A 927 -39.38 26.31 2.11
C LYS A 927 -40.87 26.18 1.78
N ALA A 928 -41.54 27.29 1.49
CA ALA A 928 -42.93 27.31 1.04
C ALA A 928 -43.15 26.64 -0.33
N LYS A 929 -42.17 26.74 -1.25
CA LYS A 929 -42.19 26.05 -2.55
C LYS A 929 -41.91 24.55 -2.46
N ALA A 930 -41.22 24.08 -1.42
CA ALA A 930 -40.91 22.66 -1.22
C ALA A 930 -42.00 21.92 -0.41
N SER A 931 -42.87 22.65 0.27
CA SER A 931 -44.04 22.11 0.99
C SER A 931 -45.31 22.01 0.14
N ASN A 932 -45.33 22.67 -1.03
CA ASN A 932 -46.33 22.48 -2.09
C ASN A 932 -45.79 21.45 -3.09
#